data_AF-A0A8J5QLI8-F1
#
_entry.id   AF-A0A8J5QLI8-F1
#
_cell.length_a   1.000
_cell.length_b   1.000
_cell.length_c   1.000
_cell.angle_alpha   90.00
_cell.angle_beta   90.00
_cell.angle_gamma   90.00
#
_symmetry.space_group_name_H-M   'P 1'
#
loop_
_entity.id
_entity.type
_entity.pdbx_description
1 polymer ?
#
loop_
_entity_poly.entity_id
_entity_poly.type
_entity_poly.pdbx_seq_one_letter_code
_entity_poly.pdbx_strand_id
1 'polypeptide(L)'
;MDAWNITSTIPSTTNIISGITPSLPTILNYSDPLLSKILTSKKALQLLESNFVSPPSFSSNDEGEHTTSDQSSKEKSLIELLIAACDGDLVTLESITRSNPQLVNQLFPTQEAGVSALIYAICFNNYDIADSLLNNHNADPDLCDTLVNYTPLMWAVYFNQLDIVKLLLDHQADPFKCPNENEDKNAVSLVTLENIEMYEFFKTHNLLHQQRGSGSFDDGSDQLYGSSSFLPQDNYEDDLSTKLKMQTLTGTERGPDEDDEEEQAKGRDEDDEYVLSQDPILRQLPEFDYEKLLPEQYLKFTDSDIPSLLDYIFGLRSKPKYQHITKLPAAIVFQLIRYSYLKVESIELTEFLFDCFTARLRTVTNTKSGAFNMALQDSDSSNPHGGAGDIVSLSYWLSCLQFLHFYFTKNEIYSKFPQFLQEIINLVQSLIATLSFSINSRLNLLVDECLLDFINLVDVSNVLYAKDWNLFKSKSTLHPSTYDDILDMLYPPNERELMKPSPIRYIQVLGALDYVLKIHQVDNLLKIQTFSQVFYYINCIIFNRIISQNKYCSRAKAIQIRLNISTIEDWLRSHNMKVYKPDAIGGIEKLVPPETKLNNLLQLEEQKDEPDKKPSTTTQKKNPHYLQFYYNSLYHVGKNQLTPTIELLQWLQCLSSLHDEDSFINTINQFDSLNYYQLLKIVNKLYKYEINESKFPKKLIQLLKKLVSQQGEQQIQTGFLHYMTQSTFLSKEVYIYLNPNFIFSVALPNITELIDNYGSGIGGVKILRGKKYQPSLPIGIMDDIDEILTENKNSQLAEYDYERQEQDMDYNDDEEEDGEEGGEERVDERKKKDDDEEKERFKGDQLFKEVQMPNVLMHKEWEKPSMDDFETNPW
;
A
#
# COMPACT_ATOMS: atom_id res chain seq x y z
N MET A 1 12.02 -48.69 19.62
CA MET A 1 11.52 -48.00 18.42
C MET A 1 10.17 -47.32 18.59
N ASP A 2 9.44 -47.45 19.71
CA ASP A 2 8.17 -46.70 19.95
C ASP A 2 8.18 -45.83 21.23
N ALA A 3 9.26 -45.11 21.52
CA ALA A 3 9.35 -44.28 22.74
C ALA A 3 9.65 -42.79 22.49
N TRP A 4 9.50 -42.31 21.25
CA TRP A 4 9.92 -40.96 20.85
C TRP A 4 8.79 -40.04 20.40
N ASN A 5 7.53 -40.43 20.64
CA ASN A 5 6.36 -39.59 20.37
C ASN A 5 5.48 -39.49 21.62
N ILE A 6 5.82 -38.59 22.54
CA ILE A 6 4.88 -38.12 23.57
C ILE A 6 4.97 -36.60 23.62
N THR A 7 3.97 -35.97 23.01
CA THR A 7 3.49 -34.63 23.33
C THR A 7 3.00 -34.60 24.77
N SER A 8 3.65 -33.84 25.64
CA SER A 8 3.14 -33.60 27.01
C SER A 8 3.42 -32.17 27.48
N THR A 9 2.36 -31.36 27.45
CA THR A 9 1.93 -30.45 28.53
C THR A 9 3.00 -30.01 29.54
N ILE A 10 3.39 -28.74 29.48
CA ILE A 10 4.19 -28.06 30.51
C ILE A 10 3.25 -27.66 31.67
N PRO A 11 3.44 -28.13 32.91
CA PRO A 11 2.83 -27.52 34.09
C PRO A 11 3.67 -26.33 34.54
N SER A 12 3.00 -25.21 34.79
CA SER A 12 3.55 -24.02 35.42
C SER A 12 4.04 -24.30 36.84
N THR A 13 5.33 -24.11 37.10
CA THR A 13 5.88 -24.00 38.46
C THR A 13 6.86 -22.83 38.55
N THR A 14 6.30 -21.62 38.69
CA THR A 14 7.00 -20.49 39.30
C THR A 14 6.86 -20.62 40.81
N ASN A 15 7.95 -20.99 41.49
CA ASN A 15 8.36 -20.55 42.83
C ASN A 15 9.44 -21.49 43.37
N ILE A 16 10.32 -20.91 44.20
CA ILE A 16 11.44 -21.52 44.95
C ILE A 16 12.77 -21.43 44.17
N ILE A 17 13.56 -20.37 44.36
CA ILE A 17 14.68 -20.24 45.33
C ILE A 17 15.33 -18.85 45.12
N SER A 18 15.30 -18.04 46.18
CA SER A 18 16.15 -16.87 46.37
C SER A 18 17.40 -17.28 47.15
N GLY A 19 18.57 -16.78 46.70
CA GLY A 19 19.77 -16.69 47.52
C GLY A 19 21.01 -17.40 46.97
N ILE A 20 22.10 -16.64 46.90
CA ILE A 20 23.51 -16.99 46.63
C ILE A 20 24.00 -16.70 45.20
N THR A 21 24.65 -15.55 45.03
CA THR A 21 25.74 -15.32 44.07
C THR A 21 27.07 -15.65 44.78
N PRO A 22 28.09 -16.20 44.09
CA PRO A 22 28.82 -15.49 43.02
C PRO A 22 28.96 -16.29 41.71
N SER A 23 29.21 -15.55 40.61
CA SER A 23 29.47 -15.99 39.23
C SER A 23 28.39 -16.89 38.59
N LEU A 24 27.41 -16.26 37.92
CA LEU A 24 26.50 -16.95 37.02
C LEU A 24 27.30 -17.56 35.83
N PRO A 25 27.17 -18.87 35.55
CA PRO A 25 27.36 -19.37 34.19
C PRO A 25 26.24 -18.76 33.32
N THR A 26 26.55 -18.46 32.07
CA THR A 26 25.60 -18.06 31.03
C THR A 26 24.31 -18.88 31.15
N ILE A 27 23.19 -18.21 31.43
CA ILE A 27 21.88 -18.87 31.60
C ILE A 27 21.55 -19.56 30.28
N LEU A 28 21.72 -20.89 30.21
CA LEU A 28 21.26 -21.69 29.09
C LEU A 28 19.76 -21.42 28.91
N ASN A 29 19.36 -20.90 27.75
CA ASN A 29 17.98 -20.56 27.48
C ASN A 29 17.17 -21.85 27.22
N TYR A 30 16.63 -22.45 28.28
CA TYR A 30 15.83 -23.68 28.21
C TYR A 30 14.52 -23.55 27.40
N SER A 31 14.18 -22.35 26.90
CA SER A 31 13.02 -22.12 26.02
C SER A 31 13.32 -22.29 24.53
N ASP A 32 14.59 -22.50 24.16
CA ASP A 32 15.01 -22.66 22.77
C ASP A 32 14.58 -24.04 22.20
N PRO A 33 13.81 -24.09 21.09
CA PRO A 33 13.33 -25.33 20.51
C PRO A 33 14.46 -26.25 20.00
N LEU A 34 15.59 -25.70 19.53
CA LEU A 34 16.72 -26.51 19.03
C LEU A 34 17.52 -27.12 20.19
N LEU A 35 17.81 -26.33 21.22
CA LEU A 35 18.46 -26.81 22.44
C LEU A 35 17.61 -27.84 23.19
N SER A 36 16.27 -27.70 23.14
CA SER A 36 15.35 -28.66 23.78
C SER A 36 15.53 -30.10 23.26
N LYS A 37 15.84 -30.27 21.97
CA LYS A 37 16.10 -31.59 21.35
C LYS A 37 17.43 -32.21 21.80
N ILE A 38 18.44 -31.37 22.08
CA ILE A 38 19.72 -31.82 22.63
C ILE A 38 19.59 -32.15 24.12
N LEU A 39 18.76 -31.41 24.86
CA LEU A 39 18.47 -31.70 26.27
C LEU A 39 17.70 -33.01 26.45
N THR A 40 16.78 -33.34 25.53
CA THR A 40 16.10 -34.65 25.54
C THR A 40 17.05 -35.79 25.21
N SER A 41 18.00 -35.60 24.28
CA SER A 41 19.04 -36.60 24.00
C SER A 41 19.99 -36.80 25.19
N LYS A 42 20.38 -35.72 25.90
CA LYS A 42 21.14 -35.81 27.16
C LYS A 42 20.39 -36.57 28.26
N LYS A 43 19.10 -36.30 28.45
CA LYS A 43 18.27 -37.05 29.43
C LYS A 43 18.17 -38.53 29.07
N ALA A 44 18.09 -38.86 27.78
CA ALA A 44 18.10 -40.24 27.32
C ALA A 44 19.44 -40.95 27.62
N LEU A 45 20.57 -40.27 27.44
CA LEU A 45 21.91 -40.77 27.80
C LEU A 45 22.01 -41.11 29.30
N GLN A 46 21.55 -40.20 30.17
CA GLN A 46 21.55 -40.41 31.62
C GLN A 46 20.66 -41.59 32.07
N LEU A 47 19.51 -41.79 31.41
CA LEU A 47 18.65 -42.95 31.67
C LEU A 47 19.32 -44.25 31.25
N LEU A 48 20.03 -44.26 30.10
CA LEU A 48 20.78 -45.42 29.64
C LEU A 48 21.94 -45.76 30.59
N GLU A 49 22.69 -44.77 31.06
CA GLU A 49 23.73 -44.95 32.07
C GLU A 49 23.19 -45.62 33.35
N SER A 50 22.04 -45.16 33.85
CA SER A 50 21.41 -45.72 35.05
C SER A 50 21.00 -47.20 34.91
N ASN A 51 20.66 -47.63 33.69
CA ASN A 51 20.34 -49.03 33.39
C ASN A 51 21.58 -49.94 33.43
N PHE A 52 22.77 -49.41 33.18
CA PHE A 52 24.03 -50.18 33.27
C PHE A 52 24.61 -50.26 34.69
N VAL A 53 24.14 -49.42 35.62
CA VAL A 53 24.59 -49.39 37.03
C VAL A 53 23.74 -50.33 37.92
N SER A 54 22.59 -50.79 37.44
CA SER A 54 21.70 -51.71 38.18
C SER A 54 22.14 -53.18 38.00
N PRO A 55 22.51 -53.91 39.08
CA PRO A 55 22.84 -55.33 38.97
C PRO A 55 21.57 -56.16 38.67
N PRO A 56 21.63 -57.17 37.79
CA PRO A 56 20.44 -57.93 37.43
C PRO A 56 20.04 -58.86 38.60
N SER A 57 18.84 -58.65 39.13
CA SER A 57 18.20 -59.62 40.03
C SER A 57 17.38 -60.62 39.20
N PHE A 58 17.92 -61.83 39.07
CA PHE A 58 17.27 -63.13 38.78
C PHE A 58 16.14 -63.20 37.72
N SER A 59 16.39 -63.88 36.60
CA SER A 59 15.99 -65.30 36.40
C SER A 59 16.27 -65.84 34.97
N SER A 60 17.16 -66.84 34.94
CA SER A 60 17.21 -68.08 34.13
C SER A 60 16.84 -68.14 32.64
N ASN A 61 17.84 -68.65 31.90
CA ASN A 61 17.80 -69.56 30.73
C ASN A 61 17.53 -68.96 29.35
N ASP A 62 18.59 -68.71 28.58
CA ASP A 62 18.83 -69.53 27.38
C ASP A 62 20.29 -69.45 26.92
N GLU A 63 20.85 -70.59 26.55
CA GLU A 63 22.19 -70.74 25.98
C GLU A 63 22.16 -70.36 24.49
N GLY A 64 23.02 -69.43 24.06
CA GLY A 64 23.13 -69.06 22.65
C GLY A 64 24.19 -68.00 22.38
N GLU A 65 25.36 -68.46 21.94
CA GLU A 65 26.36 -67.79 21.09
C GLU A 65 27.15 -66.56 21.62
N HIS A 66 28.43 -66.83 21.85
CA HIS A 66 29.53 -65.91 22.08
C HIS A 66 29.79 -64.95 20.90
N THR A 67 29.17 -63.77 20.89
CA THR A 67 29.64 -62.58 20.13
C THR A 67 29.24 -61.22 20.73
N THR A 68 28.46 -61.18 21.82
CA THR A 68 27.76 -59.96 22.31
C THR A 68 28.49 -59.13 23.38
N SER A 69 29.56 -59.64 24.01
CA SER A 69 30.22 -58.95 25.13
C SER A 69 31.01 -57.69 24.71
N ASP A 70 31.65 -57.70 23.54
CA ASP A 70 32.53 -56.62 23.09
C ASP A 70 31.80 -55.41 22.49
N GLN A 71 30.56 -55.58 22.03
CA GLN A 71 29.72 -54.44 21.57
C GLN A 71 29.13 -53.68 22.75
N SER A 72 28.64 -54.41 23.77
CA SER A 72 28.05 -53.80 24.97
C SER A 72 29.04 -52.94 25.78
N SER A 73 30.33 -53.32 25.81
CA SER A 73 31.38 -52.56 26.49
C SER A 73 31.76 -51.27 25.75
N LYS A 74 31.81 -51.32 24.40
CA LYS A 74 32.06 -50.14 23.56
C LYS A 74 30.92 -49.12 23.62
N GLU A 75 29.67 -49.58 23.61
CA GLU A 75 28.50 -48.70 23.78
C GLU A 75 28.49 -48.03 25.15
N LYS A 76 28.84 -48.77 26.21
CA LYS A 76 28.96 -48.19 27.56
C LYS A 76 30.05 -47.11 27.63
N SER A 77 31.23 -47.36 27.07
CA SER A 77 32.32 -46.35 27.02
C SER A 77 31.97 -45.14 26.15
N LEU A 78 31.18 -45.31 25.09
CA LEU A 78 30.70 -44.20 24.26
C LEU A 78 29.71 -43.31 25.02
N ILE A 79 28.75 -43.92 25.74
CA ILE A 79 27.77 -43.19 26.56
C ILE A 79 28.49 -42.40 27.66
N GLU A 80 29.46 -43.02 28.34
CA GLU A 80 30.26 -42.38 29.39
C GLU A 80 31.10 -41.21 28.84
N LEU A 81 31.65 -41.34 27.62
CA LEU A 81 32.37 -40.26 26.94
C LEU A 81 31.47 -39.07 26.60
N LEU A 82 30.24 -39.30 26.11
CA LEU A 82 29.30 -38.24 25.76
C LEU A 82 28.78 -37.50 27.00
N ILE A 83 28.59 -38.21 28.11
CA ILE A 83 28.20 -37.62 29.40
C ILE A 83 29.36 -36.78 29.94
N ALA A 84 30.59 -37.28 29.91
CA ALA A 84 31.77 -36.49 30.29
C ALA A 84 31.92 -35.22 29.46
N ALA A 85 31.64 -35.27 28.14
CA ALA A 85 31.64 -34.11 27.25
C ALA A 85 30.57 -33.07 27.63
N CYS A 86 29.39 -33.52 28.08
CA CYS A 86 28.30 -32.67 28.54
C CYS A 86 28.57 -32.04 29.92
N ASP A 87 29.19 -32.78 30.83
CA ASP A 87 29.34 -32.40 32.23
C ASP A 87 30.66 -31.67 32.53
N GLY A 88 31.57 -31.58 31.54
CA GLY A 88 32.83 -30.83 31.69
C GLY A 88 33.96 -31.64 32.33
N ASP A 89 33.84 -32.97 32.42
CA ASP A 89 34.85 -33.83 33.06
C ASP A 89 35.96 -34.24 32.09
N LEU A 90 37.01 -33.41 32.06
CA LEU A 90 38.18 -33.62 31.22
C LEU A 90 38.95 -34.91 31.56
N VAL A 91 38.99 -35.31 32.84
CA VAL A 91 39.85 -36.42 33.30
C VAL A 91 39.28 -37.75 32.82
N THR A 92 37.97 -37.95 32.96
CA THR A 92 37.30 -39.16 32.47
C THR A 92 37.30 -39.20 30.95
N LEU A 93 37.04 -38.07 30.29
CA LEU A 93 37.09 -37.95 28.83
C LEU A 93 38.46 -38.38 28.28
N GLU A 94 39.57 -37.82 28.79
CA GLU A 94 40.93 -38.18 28.35
C GLU A 94 41.27 -39.66 28.58
N SER A 95 40.77 -40.25 29.67
CA SER A 95 41.02 -41.66 29.97
C SER A 95 40.33 -42.59 28.96
N ILE A 96 39.12 -42.23 28.53
CA ILE A 96 38.31 -43.01 27.61
C ILE A 96 38.80 -42.81 26.17
N THR A 97 39.09 -41.57 25.76
CA THR A 97 39.60 -41.25 24.41
C THR A 97 40.98 -41.85 24.16
N ARG A 98 41.87 -41.90 25.17
CA ARG A 98 43.18 -42.58 25.07
C ARG A 98 43.03 -44.10 24.95
N SER A 99 41.99 -44.67 25.55
CA SER A 99 41.71 -46.10 25.48
C SER A 99 41.01 -46.50 24.18
N ASN A 100 40.14 -45.63 23.65
CA ASN A 100 39.30 -45.89 22.47
C ASN A 100 39.21 -44.64 21.55
N PRO A 101 40.24 -44.35 20.75
CA PRO A 101 40.25 -43.15 19.88
C PRO A 101 39.19 -43.17 18.77
N GLN A 102 38.65 -44.35 18.42
CA GLN A 102 37.63 -44.50 17.37
C GLN A 102 36.23 -43.99 17.78
N LEU A 103 36.00 -43.68 19.05
CA LEU A 103 34.69 -43.27 19.57
C LEU A 103 34.42 -41.77 19.43
N VAL A 104 35.46 -40.95 19.21
CA VAL A 104 35.39 -39.48 19.22
C VAL A 104 34.46 -38.91 18.14
N ASN A 105 34.50 -39.50 16.94
CA ASN A 105 33.70 -39.07 15.78
C ASN A 105 32.44 -39.94 15.57
N GLN A 106 32.02 -40.73 16.56
CA GLN A 106 30.80 -41.54 16.45
C GLN A 106 29.56 -40.71 16.85
N LEU A 107 28.52 -40.81 16.04
CA LEU A 107 27.20 -40.23 16.32
C LEU A 107 26.36 -41.22 17.12
N PHE A 108 25.75 -40.77 18.20
CA PHE A 108 24.89 -41.58 19.07
C PHE A 108 23.56 -40.86 19.30
N PRO A 109 22.39 -41.56 19.38
CA PRO A 109 22.16 -43.01 19.46
C PRO A 109 22.21 -43.82 18.16
N THR A 110 22.00 -43.20 16.99
CA THR A 110 22.09 -43.86 15.67
C THR A 110 22.76 -42.92 14.66
N GLN A 111 23.27 -43.46 13.54
CA GLN A 111 23.79 -42.65 12.43
C GLN A 111 22.72 -41.76 11.77
N GLU A 112 21.43 -42.02 12.00
CA GLU A 112 20.32 -41.25 11.43
C GLU A 112 19.79 -40.16 12.37
N ALA A 113 20.04 -40.22 13.68
CA ALA A 113 19.54 -39.25 14.67
C ALA A 113 20.53 -39.02 15.83
N GLY A 114 21.82 -38.86 15.50
CA GLY A 114 22.90 -38.79 16.48
C GLY A 114 23.67 -37.47 16.50
N VAL A 115 24.34 -37.23 17.63
CA VAL A 115 25.16 -36.05 17.92
C VAL A 115 26.56 -36.49 18.33
N SER A 116 27.60 -35.75 17.94
CA SER A 116 29.00 -36.04 18.28
C SER A 116 29.39 -35.47 19.64
N ALA A 117 30.47 -36.00 20.24
CA ALA A 117 31.00 -35.50 21.51
C ALA A 117 31.40 -34.01 21.45
N LEU A 118 31.91 -33.57 20.30
CA LEU A 118 32.29 -32.17 20.07
C LEU A 118 31.06 -31.24 20.08
N ILE A 119 29.96 -31.62 19.42
CA ILE A 119 28.74 -30.81 19.41
C ILE A 119 28.14 -30.72 20.82
N TYR A 120 28.15 -31.81 21.59
CA TYR A 120 27.72 -31.76 22.99
C TYR A 120 28.55 -30.78 23.83
N ALA A 121 29.88 -30.77 23.68
CA ALA A 121 30.74 -29.83 24.38
C ALA A 121 30.40 -28.36 24.03
N ILE A 122 30.09 -28.06 22.76
CA ILE A 122 29.72 -26.72 22.28
C ILE A 122 28.35 -26.28 22.83
N CYS A 123 27.34 -27.15 22.77
CA CYS A 123 26.00 -26.83 23.28
C CYS A 123 25.97 -26.54 24.79
N PHE A 124 26.89 -27.13 25.55
CA PHE A 124 27.06 -26.88 26.99
C PHE A 124 28.16 -25.87 27.33
N ASN A 125 28.80 -25.26 26.33
CA ASN A 125 29.85 -24.24 26.47
C ASN A 125 31.12 -24.71 27.23
N ASN A 126 31.53 -25.96 27.01
CA ASN A 126 32.72 -26.57 27.61
C ASN A 126 33.97 -26.38 26.72
N TYR A 127 34.62 -25.22 26.83
CA TYR A 127 35.81 -24.88 26.04
C TYR A 127 36.96 -25.87 26.19
N ASP A 128 37.33 -26.24 27.43
CA ASP A 128 38.48 -27.11 27.71
C ASP A 128 38.32 -28.52 27.10
N ILE A 129 37.08 -28.99 26.98
CA ILE A 129 36.77 -30.27 26.33
C ILE A 129 36.85 -30.14 24.82
N ALA A 130 36.27 -29.08 24.24
CA ALA A 130 36.35 -28.82 22.80
C ALA A 130 37.83 -28.69 22.36
N ASP A 131 38.65 -28.00 23.16
CA ASP A 131 40.09 -27.86 22.96
C ASP A 131 40.80 -29.22 23.01
N SER A 132 40.56 -30.03 24.05
CA SER A 132 41.19 -31.36 24.16
C SER A 132 40.76 -32.31 23.04
N LEU A 133 39.49 -32.27 22.61
CA LEU A 133 38.99 -33.12 21.52
C LEU A 133 39.62 -32.76 20.17
N LEU A 134 39.80 -31.48 19.87
CA LEU A 134 40.42 -31.03 18.61
C LEU A 134 41.95 -31.18 18.61
N ASN A 135 42.62 -30.77 19.70
CA ASN A 135 44.09 -30.79 19.77
C ASN A 135 44.69 -32.17 20.02
N ASN A 136 44.10 -32.98 20.90
CA ASN A 136 44.72 -34.24 21.37
C ASN A 136 44.14 -35.49 20.69
N HIS A 137 42.93 -35.41 20.13
CA HIS A 137 42.15 -36.58 19.71
C HIS A 137 41.63 -36.52 18.27
N ASN A 138 42.04 -35.53 17.46
CA ASN A 138 41.67 -35.38 16.05
C ASN A 138 40.14 -35.49 15.80
N ALA A 139 39.33 -34.83 16.64
CA ALA A 139 37.91 -34.69 16.37
C ALA A 139 37.70 -33.91 15.05
N ASP A 140 36.76 -34.36 14.23
CA ASP A 140 36.43 -33.69 12.96
C ASP A 140 35.59 -32.43 13.23
N PRO A 141 36.11 -31.22 12.96
CA PRO A 141 35.41 -29.98 13.26
C PRO A 141 34.22 -29.70 12.32
N ASP A 142 34.09 -30.45 11.23
CA ASP A 142 33.03 -30.29 10.22
C ASP A 142 32.00 -31.43 10.25
N LEU A 143 32.09 -32.35 11.22
CA LEU A 143 31.14 -33.45 11.39
C LEU A 143 29.80 -32.89 11.91
N CYS A 144 28.80 -32.80 11.03
CA CYS A 144 27.47 -32.35 11.39
C CYS A 144 26.71 -33.37 12.24
N ASP A 145 25.81 -32.88 13.09
CA ASP A 145 24.78 -33.75 13.67
C ASP A 145 23.77 -34.18 12.61
N THR A 146 22.98 -35.21 12.90
CA THR A 146 21.87 -35.63 12.03
C THR A 146 20.51 -35.30 12.62
N LEU A 147 20.48 -34.49 13.68
CA LEU A 147 19.28 -34.09 14.43
C LEU A 147 18.70 -32.77 13.92
N VAL A 148 19.58 -31.81 13.68
CA VAL A 148 19.32 -30.47 13.16
C VAL A 148 20.08 -30.27 11.83
N ASN A 149 21.01 -31.17 11.50
CA ASN A 149 21.95 -31.07 10.40
C ASN A 149 22.83 -29.83 10.53
N TYR A 150 23.35 -29.53 11.72
CA TYR A 150 24.24 -28.37 11.93
C TYR A 150 25.68 -28.83 12.14
N THR A 151 26.64 -28.08 11.58
CA THR A 151 28.06 -28.29 11.88
C THR A 151 28.41 -27.75 13.28
N PRO A 152 29.50 -28.23 13.90
CA PRO A 152 30.00 -27.68 15.16
C PRO A 152 30.15 -26.14 15.11
N LEU A 153 30.60 -25.60 13.98
CA LEU A 153 30.74 -24.17 13.77
C LEU A 153 29.40 -23.42 13.68
N MET A 154 28.38 -24.01 13.05
CA MET A 154 27.02 -23.44 13.03
C MET A 154 26.41 -23.35 14.44
N TRP A 155 26.63 -24.36 15.29
CA TRP A 155 26.20 -24.33 16.69
C TRP A 155 26.91 -23.25 17.50
N ALA A 156 28.22 -23.08 17.32
CA ALA A 156 28.99 -22.05 18.01
C ALA A 156 28.55 -20.62 17.60
N VAL A 157 28.21 -20.42 16.32
CA VAL A 157 27.62 -19.15 15.82
C VAL A 157 26.24 -18.91 16.40
N TYR A 158 25.38 -19.93 16.40
CA TYR A 158 24.02 -19.85 16.92
C TYR A 158 23.96 -19.47 18.42
N PHE A 159 24.86 -20.04 19.23
CA PHE A 159 24.96 -19.71 20.67
C PHE A 159 25.82 -18.48 20.98
N ASN A 160 26.31 -17.76 19.95
CA ASN A 160 27.17 -16.60 20.08
C ASN A 160 28.47 -16.85 20.89
N GLN A 161 29.10 -18.01 20.70
CA GLN A 161 30.31 -18.44 21.42
C GLN A 161 31.60 -18.11 20.64
N LEU A 162 32.02 -16.85 20.68
CA LEU A 162 33.12 -16.33 19.87
C LEU A 162 34.48 -17.05 20.11
N ASP A 163 34.78 -17.47 21.35
CA ASP A 163 36.03 -18.17 21.67
C ASP A 163 36.09 -19.59 21.08
N ILE A 164 34.94 -20.28 21.04
CA ILE A 164 34.82 -21.60 20.41
C ILE A 164 34.83 -21.47 18.87
N VAL A 165 34.24 -20.41 18.32
CA VAL A 165 34.32 -20.11 16.88
C VAL A 165 35.78 -19.94 16.44
N LYS A 166 36.58 -19.16 17.19
CA LYS A 166 38.01 -19.01 16.91
C LYS A 166 38.75 -20.35 16.95
N LEU A 167 38.50 -21.14 17.98
CA LEU A 167 39.11 -22.45 18.17
C LEU A 167 38.77 -23.42 17.03
N LEU A 168 37.52 -23.45 16.55
CA LEU A 168 37.12 -24.26 15.41
C LEU A 168 37.78 -23.80 14.09
N LEU A 169 37.86 -22.48 13.87
CA LEU A 169 38.50 -21.92 12.66
C LEU A 169 40.01 -22.14 12.64
N ASP A 170 40.68 -22.07 13.80
CA ASP A 170 42.11 -22.40 13.94
C ASP A 170 42.39 -23.87 13.56
N HIS A 171 41.41 -24.76 13.76
CA HIS A 171 41.43 -26.17 13.36
C HIS A 171 40.84 -26.44 11.97
N GLN A 172 40.73 -25.42 11.11
CA GLN A 172 40.28 -25.53 9.71
C GLN A 172 38.81 -25.94 9.51
N ALA A 173 37.91 -25.64 10.46
CA ALA A 173 36.47 -25.78 10.23
C ALA A 173 36.03 -24.93 9.03
N ASP A 174 35.23 -25.49 8.12
CA ASP A 174 34.74 -24.79 6.93
C ASP A 174 33.50 -23.94 7.26
N PRO A 175 33.59 -22.59 7.20
CA PRO A 175 32.46 -21.68 7.47
C PRO A 175 31.33 -21.78 6.45
N PHE A 176 31.63 -22.32 5.26
CA PHE A 176 30.73 -22.36 4.12
C PHE A 176 30.12 -23.73 3.89
N LYS A 177 30.44 -24.73 4.72
CA LYS A 177 29.87 -26.07 4.61
C LYS A 177 28.36 -26.02 4.86
N CYS A 178 27.59 -26.40 3.84
CA CYS A 178 26.14 -26.61 3.92
C CYS A 178 25.87 -28.11 4.13
N PRO A 179 25.52 -28.55 5.34
CA PRO A 179 25.21 -29.95 5.63
C PRO A 179 23.90 -30.47 5.01
N ASN A 180 23.02 -29.58 4.53
CA ASN A 180 21.75 -29.95 3.89
C ASN A 180 21.73 -29.44 2.43
N GLU A 181 21.60 -30.33 1.45
CA GLU A 181 21.60 -29.95 0.02
C GLU A 181 20.38 -29.11 -0.39
N ASN A 182 19.30 -29.13 0.41
CA ASN A 182 18.05 -28.40 0.15
C ASN A 182 17.92 -27.05 0.89
N GLU A 183 18.82 -26.76 1.84
CA GLU A 183 18.83 -25.51 2.59
C GLU A 183 20.22 -24.85 2.52
N ASP A 184 20.33 -23.68 1.87
CA ASP A 184 21.57 -22.89 1.75
C ASP A 184 21.97 -22.19 3.07
N LYS A 185 21.89 -22.89 4.20
CA LYS A 185 22.30 -22.39 5.52
C LYS A 185 23.69 -22.89 5.86
N ASN A 186 24.63 -21.96 5.98
CA ASN A 186 25.99 -22.19 6.48
C ASN A 186 26.28 -21.31 7.72
N ALA A 187 27.43 -21.49 8.35
CA ALA A 187 27.80 -20.73 9.56
C ALA A 187 27.83 -19.22 9.29
N VAL A 188 28.21 -18.78 8.09
CA VAL A 188 28.23 -17.35 7.70
C VAL A 188 26.82 -16.77 7.59
N SER A 189 25.86 -17.51 7.04
CA SER A 189 24.46 -17.10 6.90
C SER A 189 23.72 -16.94 8.24
N LEU A 190 24.20 -17.61 9.28
CA LEU A 190 23.63 -17.56 10.63
C LEU A 190 24.10 -16.32 11.43
N VAL A 191 25.10 -15.58 10.95
CA VAL A 191 25.60 -14.38 11.63
C VAL A 191 24.60 -13.23 11.46
N THR A 192 23.87 -12.90 12.52
CA THR A 192 22.93 -11.78 12.53
C THR A 192 23.61 -10.47 12.96
N LEU A 193 23.06 -9.33 12.50
CA LEU A 193 23.49 -7.98 12.90
C LEU A 193 23.25 -7.67 14.39
N GLU A 194 22.52 -8.55 15.10
CA GLU A 194 22.28 -8.44 16.54
C GLU A 194 23.53 -8.78 17.36
N ASN A 195 24.41 -9.64 16.84
CA ASN A 195 25.65 -10.07 17.50
C ASN A 195 26.87 -9.28 16.96
N ILE A 196 27.04 -8.05 17.46
CA ILE A 196 28.06 -7.09 16.97
C ILE A 196 29.48 -7.70 16.96
N GLU A 197 29.90 -8.34 18.06
CA GLU A 197 31.28 -8.88 18.20
C GLU A 197 31.56 -10.03 17.21
N MET A 198 30.58 -10.91 16.97
CA MET A 198 30.69 -12.00 16.01
C MET A 198 30.67 -11.48 14.57
N TYR A 199 29.80 -10.51 14.27
CA TYR A 199 29.73 -9.89 12.96
C TYR A 199 31.03 -9.16 12.60
N GLU A 200 31.60 -8.40 13.54
CA GLU A 200 32.91 -7.74 13.35
C GLU A 200 34.04 -8.76 13.16
N PHE A 201 34.01 -9.88 13.87
CA PHE A 201 34.97 -10.96 13.69
C PHE A 201 34.91 -11.58 12.28
N PHE A 202 33.72 -11.97 11.81
CA PHE A 202 33.54 -12.53 10.45
C PHE A 202 33.86 -11.50 9.35
N LYS A 203 33.55 -10.22 9.58
CA LYS A 203 33.87 -9.11 8.67
C LYS A 203 35.37 -8.87 8.57
N THR A 204 36.07 -8.78 9.70
CA THR A 204 37.53 -8.57 9.73
C THR A 204 38.31 -9.73 9.10
N HIS A 205 37.75 -10.94 9.14
CA HIS A 205 38.35 -12.15 8.57
C HIS A 205 37.90 -12.41 7.11
N ASN A 206 37.21 -11.46 6.47
CA ASN A 206 36.69 -11.54 5.09
C ASN A 206 35.76 -12.73 4.79
N LEU A 207 35.19 -13.37 5.82
CA LEU A 207 34.32 -14.53 5.68
C LEU A 207 32.93 -14.18 5.12
N LEU A 208 32.56 -12.89 5.11
CA LEU A 208 31.32 -12.40 4.54
C LEU A 208 31.38 -12.15 3.01
N HIS A 209 32.55 -12.30 2.35
CA HIS A 209 32.79 -11.78 0.99
C HIS A 209 33.28 -12.78 -0.07
N GLN A 210 33.18 -14.10 0.12
CA GLN A 210 33.56 -15.08 -0.91
C GLN A 210 32.46 -16.07 -1.26
N GLN A 211 31.68 -15.73 -2.29
CA GLN A 211 31.04 -16.71 -3.16
C GLN A 211 31.43 -16.42 -4.62
N ARG A 212 32.70 -16.66 -4.96
CA ARG A 212 33.21 -16.75 -6.34
C ARG A 212 34.39 -17.73 -6.44
N GLY A 213 34.10 -18.97 -6.87
CA GLY A 213 34.88 -19.71 -7.86
C GLY A 213 35.83 -20.82 -7.41
N SER A 214 35.50 -22.08 -7.79
CA SER A 214 36.42 -23.09 -8.36
C SER A 214 35.63 -24.37 -8.76
N GLY A 215 34.95 -24.42 -9.92
CA GLY A 215 35.33 -25.21 -11.11
C GLY A 215 34.82 -26.68 -11.05
N SER A 216 33.90 -27.20 -11.89
CA SER A 216 33.84 -27.14 -13.36
C SER A 216 32.50 -27.67 -13.91
N PHE A 217 32.02 -27.05 -15.00
CA PHE A 217 31.09 -27.51 -16.06
C PHE A 217 29.70 -28.07 -15.66
N ASP A 218 28.64 -27.26 -15.80
CA ASP A 218 27.74 -27.22 -16.97
C ASP A 218 26.65 -26.16 -16.76
N ASP A 219 26.08 -25.71 -17.87
CA ASP A 219 24.87 -24.90 -18.06
C ASP A 219 24.96 -23.36 -17.98
N GLY A 220 24.60 -22.76 -19.11
CA GLY A 220 24.68 -21.36 -19.42
C GLY A 220 23.31 -20.80 -19.75
N SER A 221 22.58 -20.41 -18.71
CA SER A 221 21.47 -19.46 -18.76
C SER A 221 21.15 -19.08 -17.32
N ASP A 222 21.38 -17.81 -16.95
CA ASP A 222 20.73 -17.08 -15.82
C ASP A 222 21.57 -15.93 -15.22
N GLN A 223 22.71 -15.57 -15.80
CA GLN A 223 23.50 -14.39 -15.37
C GLN A 223 23.53 -13.24 -16.38
N LEU A 224 22.42 -12.97 -17.08
CA LEU A 224 22.27 -11.73 -17.86
C LEU A 224 21.24 -10.73 -17.29
N TYR A 225 20.50 -11.10 -16.25
CA TYR A 225 19.60 -10.18 -15.53
C TYR A 225 19.84 -10.26 -14.02
N GLY A 226 21.07 -10.00 -13.60
CA GLY A 226 21.27 -9.48 -12.25
C GLY A 226 20.84 -8.03 -12.26
N SER A 227 19.83 -7.67 -11.46
CA SER A 227 19.35 -6.32 -11.22
C SER A 227 20.51 -5.39 -10.89
N SER A 228 21.12 -4.84 -11.93
CA SER A 228 22.15 -3.84 -11.79
C SER A 228 21.48 -2.61 -11.21
N SER A 229 21.80 -2.36 -9.94
CA SER A 229 21.66 -1.10 -9.26
C SER A 229 22.40 -0.04 -10.09
N PHE A 230 21.70 0.50 -11.08
CA PHE A 230 22.05 1.70 -11.83
C PHE A 230 21.16 2.82 -11.33
N LEU A 231 21.46 3.31 -10.12
CA LEU A 231 21.13 4.67 -9.73
C LEU A 231 22.37 5.25 -9.03
N PRO A 232 22.79 6.48 -9.37
CA PRO A 232 23.76 7.21 -8.57
C PRO A 232 23.23 7.32 -7.13
N GLN A 233 24.07 6.98 -6.16
CA GLN A 233 23.76 7.13 -4.75
C GLN A 233 23.87 8.60 -4.35
N ASP A 234 23.00 9.44 -4.89
CA ASP A 234 22.80 10.80 -4.39
C ASP A 234 21.75 10.74 -3.29
N ASN A 235 22.18 11.15 -2.09
CA ASN A 235 21.34 11.26 -0.91
C ASN A 235 20.16 12.21 -1.21
N TYR A 236 18.95 11.82 -0.79
CA TYR A 236 17.66 12.54 -0.88
C TYR A 236 16.76 12.28 -2.11
N GLU A 237 16.64 11.04 -2.59
CA GLU A 237 15.44 10.64 -3.34
C GLU A 237 14.32 10.15 -2.39
N ASP A 238 13.11 10.66 -2.58
CA ASP A 238 11.90 10.37 -1.80
C ASP A 238 11.64 8.85 -1.72
N ASP A 239 11.66 8.27 -0.52
CA ASP A 239 11.31 6.87 -0.20
C ASP A 239 9.96 6.43 -0.84
N LEU A 240 9.05 7.39 -1.03
CA LEU A 240 7.77 7.22 -1.71
C LEU A 240 7.92 6.90 -3.19
N SER A 241 8.81 7.60 -3.88
CA SER A 241 9.06 7.44 -5.33
C SER A 241 9.71 6.09 -5.62
N THR A 242 10.64 5.66 -4.77
CA THR A 242 11.32 4.36 -4.87
C THR A 242 10.34 3.23 -4.59
N LYS A 243 9.46 3.37 -3.59
CA LYS A 243 8.39 2.40 -3.28
C LYS A 243 7.33 2.33 -4.39
N LEU A 244 6.92 3.47 -4.96
CA LEU A 244 6.06 3.54 -6.15
C LEU A 244 6.68 2.81 -7.34
N LYS A 245 7.97 3.01 -7.60
CA LYS A 245 8.72 2.33 -8.67
C LYS A 245 8.76 0.81 -8.43
N MET A 246 9.05 0.38 -7.20
CA MET A 246 9.08 -1.05 -6.83
C MET A 246 7.71 -1.72 -6.94
N GLN A 247 6.62 -1.07 -6.54
CA GLN A 247 5.26 -1.62 -6.69
C GLN A 247 4.77 -1.61 -8.14
N THR A 248 5.12 -0.60 -8.93
CA THR A 248 4.76 -0.55 -10.36
C THR A 248 5.52 -1.57 -11.21
N LEU A 249 6.69 -2.03 -10.74
CA LEU A 249 7.49 -3.10 -11.36
C LEU A 249 7.05 -4.51 -10.95
N THR A 250 6.44 -4.71 -9.78
CA THR A 250 6.09 -6.04 -9.24
C THR A 250 4.69 -6.56 -9.64
N GLY A 251 3.95 -5.81 -10.46
CA GLY A 251 2.58 -6.16 -10.86
C GLY A 251 2.40 -7.38 -11.79
N THR A 252 3.42 -8.24 -11.96
CA THR A 252 3.42 -9.33 -12.96
C THR A 252 3.71 -10.74 -12.45
N GLU A 253 3.84 -11.00 -11.14
CA GLU A 253 4.03 -12.37 -10.65
C GLU A 253 2.91 -12.86 -9.73
N ARG A 254 1.99 -13.65 -10.29
CA ARG A 254 1.56 -14.99 -9.81
C ARG A 254 0.50 -15.56 -10.75
N GLY A 255 0.78 -16.77 -11.25
CA GLY A 255 -0.14 -17.54 -12.10
C GLY A 255 -1.35 -18.08 -11.31
N PRO A 256 -2.40 -18.54 -12.02
CA PRO A 256 -3.65 -18.97 -11.42
C PRO A 256 -3.59 -20.46 -11.06
N ASP A 257 -3.43 -20.77 -9.77
CA ASP A 257 -3.85 -22.06 -9.22
C ASP A 257 -5.07 -21.80 -8.32
N GLU A 258 -6.24 -22.28 -8.78
CA GLU A 258 -7.58 -21.91 -8.29
C GLU A 258 -8.01 -22.56 -6.95
N ASP A 259 -7.10 -23.15 -6.17
CA ASP A 259 -7.47 -23.88 -4.95
C ASP A 259 -6.96 -23.29 -3.62
N ASP A 260 -6.17 -22.21 -3.63
CA ASP A 260 -5.53 -21.63 -2.42
C ASP A 260 -6.04 -20.21 -2.03
N GLU A 261 -7.19 -19.78 -2.55
CA GLU A 261 -7.69 -18.39 -2.39
C GLU A 261 -8.04 -17.97 -0.94
N GLU A 262 -8.07 -18.88 0.05
CA GLU A 262 -8.38 -18.53 1.44
C GLU A 262 -7.16 -18.27 2.35
N GLU A 263 -5.94 -18.71 1.98
CA GLU A 263 -4.78 -18.59 2.88
C GLU A 263 -3.65 -17.66 2.42
N GLN A 264 -3.57 -17.30 1.13
CA GLN A 264 -2.41 -16.54 0.61
C GLN A 264 -2.58 -15.00 0.54
N ALA A 265 -3.72 -14.46 0.98
CA ALA A 265 -3.99 -13.01 1.02
C ALA A 265 -3.66 -12.32 2.37
N LYS A 266 -2.91 -12.98 3.27
CA LYS A 266 -2.40 -12.35 4.50
C LYS A 266 -0.91 -12.06 4.40
N GLY A 267 -0.55 -11.08 3.58
CA GLY A 267 0.55 -10.21 4.00
C GLY A 267 0.15 -9.64 5.36
N ARG A 268 1.04 -9.68 6.37
CA ARG A 268 0.74 -9.19 7.73
C ARG A 268 0.07 -7.81 7.62
N ASP A 269 -1.20 -7.72 7.97
CA ASP A 269 -1.93 -6.46 7.90
C ASP A 269 -1.27 -5.53 8.93
N GLU A 270 -0.95 -4.28 8.55
CA GLU A 270 -0.40 -3.29 9.49
C GLU A 270 -1.33 -3.00 10.68
N ASP A 271 -2.59 -3.42 10.55
CA ASP A 271 -3.64 -3.35 11.56
C ASP A 271 -3.86 -4.67 12.31
N ASP A 272 -3.00 -5.67 12.11
CA ASP A 272 -3.00 -6.91 12.87
C ASP A 272 -2.67 -6.65 14.34
N GLU A 273 -3.53 -7.14 15.23
CA GLU A 273 -3.40 -6.93 16.68
C GLU A 273 -2.04 -7.39 17.22
N TYR A 274 -1.46 -8.44 16.64
CA TYR A 274 -0.10 -8.91 16.98
C TYR A 274 0.97 -7.87 16.65
N VAL A 275 0.89 -7.24 15.47
CA VAL A 275 1.83 -6.20 15.02
C VAL A 275 1.65 -4.95 15.87
N LEU A 276 0.40 -4.51 16.08
CA LEU A 276 0.08 -3.37 16.93
C LEU A 276 0.49 -3.57 18.38
N SER A 277 0.51 -4.83 18.86
CA SER A 277 1.00 -5.12 20.20
C SER A 277 2.48 -4.78 20.34
N GLN A 278 3.29 -4.74 19.28
CA GLN A 278 4.71 -4.44 19.42
C GLN A 278 4.98 -2.96 19.76
N ASP A 279 4.00 -2.07 19.55
CA ASP A 279 4.12 -0.64 19.86
C ASP A 279 3.86 -0.35 21.36
N PRO A 280 4.88 0.08 22.13
CA PRO A 280 4.72 0.38 23.55
C PRO A 280 3.87 1.63 23.80
N ILE A 281 3.87 2.62 22.89
CA ILE A 281 3.11 3.86 23.02
C ILE A 281 1.61 3.56 22.90
N LEU A 282 1.25 2.74 21.91
CA LEU A 282 -0.13 2.37 21.66
C LEU A 282 -0.76 1.57 22.82
N ARG A 283 0.03 0.71 23.47
CA ARG A 283 -0.43 -0.05 24.66
C ARG A 283 -0.76 0.87 25.84
N GLN A 284 0.07 1.88 26.07
CA GLN A 284 -0.07 2.81 27.20
C GLN A 284 -1.12 3.90 26.96
N LEU A 285 -1.52 4.10 25.70
CA LEU A 285 -2.53 5.08 25.32
C LEU A 285 -3.87 4.79 26.05
N PRO A 286 -4.44 5.78 26.78
CA PRO A 286 -5.73 5.63 27.43
C PRO A 286 -6.86 5.54 26.39
N GLU A 287 -7.98 4.90 26.73
CA GLU A 287 -9.13 4.84 25.85
C GLU A 287 -9.82 6.21 25.75
N PHE A 288 -10.21 6.59 24.53
CA PHE A 288 -10.94 7.83 24.29
C PHE A 288 -12.42 7.68 24.70
N ASP A 289 -12.88 8.54 25.61
CA ASP A 289 -14.27 8.58 26.06
C ASP A 289 -15.03 9.58 25.19
N TYR A 290 -16.05 9.11 24.47
CA TYR A 290 -16.86 9.96 23.58
C TYR A 290 -18.01 10.63 24.33
N GLU A 291 -18.50 10.03 25.41
CA GLU A 291 -19.65 10.54 26.18
C GLU A 291 -19.23 11.64 27.16
N LYS A 292 -18.07 11.48 27.83
CA LYS A 292 -17.60 12.44 28.83
C LYS A 292 -16.40 13.23 28.33
N LEU A 293 -16.42 14.53 28.62
CA LEU A 293 -15.34 15.44 28.28
C LEU A 293 -14.20 15.36 29.31
N LEU A 294 -13.13 14.64 28.99
CA LEU A 294 -11.93 14.54 29.84
C LEU A 294 -10.89 15.63 29.48
N PRO A 295 -10.06 16.11 30.45
CA PRO A 295 -9.11 17.21 30.22
C PRO A 295 -8.14 17.04 29.06
N GLU A 296 -7.70 15.82 28.75
CA GLU A 296 -6.73 15.50 27.67
C GLU A 296 -7.40 15.18 26.33
N GLN A 297 -8.71 15.41 26.20
CA GLN A 297 -9.52 15.01 25.04
C GLN A 297 -10.21 16.18 24.34
N TYR A 298 -9.77 17.41 24.59
CA TYR A 298 -10.22 18.62 23.92
C TYR A 298 -9.15 19.71 23.94
N LEU A 299 -9.21 20.61 22.94
CA LEU A 299 -8.31 21.76 22.83
C LEU A 299 -9.09 23.04 23.16
N LYS A 300 -8.56 23.86 24.06
CA LYS A 300 -9.18 25.15 24.42
C LYS A 300 -8.73 26.20 23.41
N PHE A 301 -9.66 26.95 22.85
CA PHE A 301 -9.35 28.00 21.90
C PHE A 301 -10.38 29.14 21.99
N THR A 302 -10.05 30.26 21.37
CA THR A 302 -10.91 31.42 21.17
C THR A 302 -11.08 31.70 19.67
N ASP A 303 -12.05 32.53 19.34
CA ASP A 303 -12.43 32.91 17.97
C ASP A 303 -11.26 33.54 17.19
N SER A 304 -10.38 34.27 17.87
CA SER A 304 -9.14 34.82 17.32
C SER A 304 -8.06 33.79 16.99
N ASP A 305 -8.09 32.60 17.62
CA ASP A 305 -7.08 31.56 17.41
C ASP A 305 -7.32 30.75 16.13
N ILE A 306 -8.54 30.80 15.59
CA ILE A 306 -8.98 29.99 14.46
C ILE A 306 -8.04 30.10 13.24
N PRO A 307 -7.61 31.29 12.79
CA PRO A 307 -6.71 31.39 11.64
C PRO A 307 -5.38 30.67 11.85
N SER A 308 -4.69 30.92 12.97
CA SER A 308 -3.38 30.30 13.30
C SER A 308 -3.50 28.77 13.44
N LEU A 309 -4.58 28.31 14.08
CA LEU A 309 -4.86 26.87 14.21
C LEU A 309 -5.14 26.21 12.86
N LEU A 310 -5.89 26.85 11.97
CA LEU A 310 -6.13 26.34 10.62
C LEU A 310 -4.83 26.29 9.81
N ASP A 311 -3.99 27.32 9.86
CA ASP A 311 -2.70 27.30 9.16
C ASP A 311 -1.79 26.17 9.67
N TYR A 312 -1.81 25.88 10.97
CA TYR A 312 -1.14 24.70 11.53
C TYR A 312 -1.72 23.38 10.99
N ILE A 313 -3.06 23.21 11.03
CA ILE A 313 -3.75 21.99 10.57
C ILE A 313 -3.44 21.70 9.09
N PHE A 314 -3.48 22.73 8.24
CA PHE A 314 -3.18 22.59 6.82
C PHE A 314 -1.67 22.45 6.56
N GLY A 315 -0.83 23.01 7.44
CA GLY A 315 0.63 22.88 7.41
C GLY A 315 1.18 21.53 7.88
N LEU A 316 0.39 20.71 8.58
CA LEU A 316 0.81 19.38 9.03
C LEU A 316 1.32 18.48 7.90
N ARG A 317 0.74 18.60 6.70
CA ARG A 317 1.17 17.81 5.53
C ARG A 317 2.59 18.17 5.06
N SER A 318 3.08 19.36 5.38
CA SER A 318 4.41 19.83 5.01
C SER A 318 5.50 19.32 5.97
N LYS A 319 5.11 18.77 7.13
CA LYS A 319 6.04 18.18 8.10
C LYS A 319 6.30 16.71 7.72
N PRO A 320 7.54 16.28 7.41
CA PRO A 320 7.83 14.93 6.90
C PRO A 320 7.39 13.83 7.88
N LYS A 321 7.45 14.10 9.18
CA LYS A 321 7.00 13.17 10.24
C LYS A 321 5.50 12.86 10.19
N TYR A 322 4.69 13.82 9.74
CA TYR A 322 3.22 13.73 9.79
C TYR A 322 2.56 13.78 8.39
N GLN A 323 3.36 13.86 7.32
CA GLN A 323 2.93 14.09 5.95
C GLN A 323 1.82 13.16 5.45
N HIS A 324 1.87 11.89 5.83
CA HIS A 324 0.90 10.87 5.41
C HIS A 324 -0.14 10.52 6.49
N ILE A 325 -0.08 11.15 7.66
CA ILE A 325 -0.93 10.81 8.81
C ILE A 325 -2.19 11.69 8.81
N THR A 326 -3.20 11.24 8.07
CA THR A 326 -4.46 11.97 7.82
C THR A 326 -5.39 12.07 9.02
N LYS A 327 -5.26 11.16 10.00
CA LYS A 327 -6.07 11.16 11.24
C LYS A 327 -5.80 12.37 12.14
N LEU A 328 -4.62 12.99 12.04
CA LEU A 328 -4.19 14.07 12.93
C LEU A 328 -4.97 15.37 12.69
N PRO A 329 -5.03 15.92 11.45
CA PRO A 329 -5.91 17.05 11.16
C PRO A 329 -7.36 16.83 11.60
N ALA A 330 -7.91 15.63 11.32
CA ALA A 330 -9.27 15.29 11.69
C ALA A 330 -9.47 15.25 13.22
N ALA A 331 -8.48 14.75 13.97
CA ALA A 331 -8.52 14.70 15.42
C ALA A 331 -8.45 16.11 16.04
N ILE A 332 -7.61 17.01 15.51
CA ILE A 332 -7.52 18.40 15.99
C ILE A 332 -8.85 19.11 15.77
N VAL A 333 -9.40 19.07 14.55
CA VAL A 333 -10.70 19.70 14.23
C VAL A 333 -11.81 19.14 15.11
N PHE A 334 -11.84 17.81 15.31
CA PHE A 334 -12.81 17.17 16.20
C PHE A 334 -12.69 17.63 17.66
N GLN A 335 -11.47 17.71 18.20
CA GLN A 335 -11.24 18.14 19.58
C GLN A 335 -11.59 19.62 19.81
N LEU A 336 -11.35 20.49 18.83
CA LEU A 336 -11.77 21.89 18.86
C LEU A 336 -13.31 22.00 18.87
N ILE A 337 -13.98 21.31 17.94
CA ILE A 337 -15.45 21.26 17.89
C ILE A 337 -16.03 20.70 19.19
N ARG A 338 -15.38 19.69 19.77
CA ARG A 338 -15.80 19.09 21.03
C ARG A 338 -15.74 20.10 22.19
N TYR A 339 -14.71 20.95 22.23
CA TYR A 339 -14.60 22.03 23.21
C TYR A 339 -15.67 23.11 23.03
N SER A 340 -15.84 23.63 21.81
CA SER A 340 -16.80 24.70 21.53
C SER A 340 -18.24 24.24 21.79
N TYR A 341 -18.55 22.99 21.43
CA TYR A 341 -19.88 22.41 21.61
C TYR A 341 -20.18 22.00 23.05
N LEU A 342 -19.32 21.20 23.71
CA LEU A 342 -19.64 20.60 25.01
C LEU A 342 -19.26 21.49 26.21
N LYS A 343 -18.27 22.38 26.06
CA LYS A 343 -17.73 23.15 27.19
C LYS A 343 -18.07 24.62 27.12
N VAL A 344 -17.95 25.23 25.94
CA VAL A 344 -18.34 26.62 25.71
C VAL A 344 -19.85 26.73 25.44
N GLU A 345 -20.48 25.65 24.97
CA GLU A 345 -21.90 25.59 24.57
C GLU A 345 -22.28 26.65 23.52
N SER A 346 -21.31 27.05 22.68
CA SER A 346 -21.52 28.04 21.62
C SER A 346 -21.75 27.37 20.27
N ILE A 347 -22.97 27.50 19.76
CA ILE A 347 -23.38 27.02 18.44
C ILE A 347 -22.65 27.84 17.35
N GLU A 348 -22.64 29.17 17.48
CA GLU A 348 -22.05 30.09 16.50
C GLU A 348 -20.55 29.85 16.31
N LEU A 349 -19.81 29.67 17.41
CA LEU A 349 -18.37 29.38 17.34
C LEU A 349 -18.09 28.04 16.65
N THR A 350 -18.94 27.04 16.90
CA THR A 350 -18.79 25.70 16.33
C THR A 350 -19.06 25.70 14.82
N GLU A 351 -20.13 26.38 14.38
CA GLU A 351 -20.45 26.56 12.96
C GLU A 351 -19.37 27.39 12.26
N PHE A 352 -18.95 28.50 12.85
CA PHE A 352 -17.90 29.36 12.28
C PHE A 352 -16.57 28.62 12.08
N LEU A 353 -16.12 27.84 13.08
CA LEU A 353 -14.91 27.02 12.96
C LEU A 353 -15.02 26.02 11.80
N PHE A 354 -16.15 25.32 11.69
CA PHE A 354 -16.37 24.34 10.64
C PHE A 354 -16.46 24.98 9.25
N ASP A 355 -17.12 26.13 9.13
CA ASP A 355 -17.20 26.91 7.89
C ASP A 355 -15.83 27.42 7.43
N CYS A 356 -15.02 27.95 8.35
CA CYS A 356 -13.64 28.35 8.05
C CYS A 356 -12.79 27.17 7.58
N PHE A 357 -12.92 26.01 8.26
CA PHE A 357 -12.23 24.78 7.86
C PHE A 357 -12.65 24.33 6.46
N THR A 358 -13.95 24.24 6.16
CA THR A 358 -14.44 23.79 4.85
C THR A 358 -14.10 24.79 3.73
N ALA A 359 -14.13 26.10 4.00
CA ALA A 359 -13.73 27.13 3.04
C ALA A 359 -12.23 27.06 2.69
N ARG A 360 -11.37 26.83 3.69
CA ARG A 360 -9.93 26.62 3.48
C ARG A 360 -9.68 25.31 2.72
N LEU A 361 -10.39 24.24 3.06
CA LEU A 361 -10.29 22.96 2.37
C LEU A 361 -10.62 23.10 0.89
N ARG A 362 -11.77 23.73 0.57
CA ARG A 362 -12.16 24.02 -0.82
C ARG A 362 -11.12 24.84 -1.59
N THR A 363 -10.44 25.75 -0.91
CA THR A 363 -9.38 26.56 -1.51
C THR A 363 -8.14 25.73 -1.84
N VAL A 364 -7.70 24.89 -0.91
CA VAL A 364 -6.51 24.02 -1.06
C VAL A 364 -6.74 22.92 -2.09
N THR A 365 -7.96 22.37 -2.17
CA THR A 365 -8.31 21.29 -3.10
C THR A 365 -8.85 21.81 -4.44
N ASN A 366 -8.85 23.13 -4.66
CA ASN A 366 -9.39 23.80 -5.84
C ASN A 366 -10.86 23.43 -6.17
N THR A 367 -11.67 23.19 -5.14
CA THR A 367 -13.11 22.87 -5.24
C THR A 367 -14.01 24.04 -4.82
N LYS A 368 -13.53 25.28 -5.05
CA LYS A 368 -14.09 26.56 -4.54
C LYS A 368 -15.59 26.77 -4.74
N SER A 369 -16.20 26.23 -5.81
CA SER A 369 -17.62 26.45 -6.10
C SER A 369 -18.55 25.34 -5.58
N GLY A 370 -18.03 24.31 -4.90
CA GLY A 370 -18.80 23.09 -4.61
C GLY A 370 -19.22 22.30 -5.87
N ALA A 371 -18.87 22.81 -7.04
CA ALA A 371 -19.07 22.23 -8.36
C ALA A 371 -17.71 21.99 -8.99
N PHE A 372 -17.52 20.79 -9.51
CA PHE A 372 -16.34 20.40 -10.26
C PHE A 372 -16.33 21.12 -11.62
N ASN A 373 -15.29 21.92 -11.89
CA ASN A 373 -15.12 22.63 -13.16
C ASN A 373 -14.08 21.94 -14.03
N MET A 374 -14.54 21.17 -15.01
CA MET A 374 -13.70 20.45 -15.98
C MET A 374 -12.98 21.37 -17.00
N ALA A 375 -13.31 22.66 -17.01
CA ALA A 375 -12.91 23.63 -18.03
C ALA A 375 -11.58 24.37 -17.74
N LEU A 376 -10.90 24.11 -16.62
CA LEU A 376 -9.66 24.80 -16.24
C LEU A 376 -8.39 24.29 -16.96
N GLN A 377 -8.55 23.60 -18.09
CA GLN A 377 -7.45 23.33 -19.03
C GLN A 377 -7.34 24.47 -20.05
N ASP A 378 -7.08 25.69 -19.58
CA ASP A 378 -6.60 26.74 -20.49
C ASP A 378 -5.14 26.43 -20.84
N SER A 379 -4.89 26.29 -22.14
CA SER A 379 -3.65 25.87 -22.80
C SER A 379 -2.46 26.84 -22.65
N ASP A 380 -2.62 27.93 -21.89
CA ASP A 380 -1.64 29.02 -21.81
C ASP A 380 -0.86 29.05 -20.47
N SER A 381 -1.06 28.10 -19.57
CA SER A 381 -0.17 27.93 -18.42
C SER A 381 0.98 27.00 -18.77
N SER A 382 2.22 27.43 -18.52
CA SER A 382 3.48 26.68 -18.68
C SER A 382 3.57 25.42 -17.80
N ASN A 383 2.46 24.95 -17.22
CA ASN A 383 2.39 23.83 -16.31
C ASN A 383 1.16 22.95 -16.66
N PRO A 384 1.31 21.95 -17.55
CA PRO A 384 0.21 21.09 -18.04
C PRO A 384 -0.57 20.35 -16.94
N HIS A 385 -0.02 20.29 -15.72
CA HIS A 385 -0.56 19.58 -14.56
C HIS A 385 -1.19 20.51 -13.50
N GLY A 386 -1.08 21.83 -13.64
CA GLY A 386 -1.48 22.80 -12.61
C GLY A 386 -2.99 22.93 -12.38
N GLY A 387 -3.83 22.53 -13.35
CA GLY A 387 -5.29 22.62 -13.25
C GLY A 387 -5.97 21.38 -12.67
N ALA A 388 -5.30 20.24 -12.63
CA ALA A 388 -5.89 18.94 -12.31
C ALA A 388 -5.94 18.63 -10.79
N GLY A 389 -5.21 19.38 -9.96
CA GLY A 389 -5.07 19.13 -8.54
C GLY A 389 -4.09 18.00 -8.22
N ASP A 390 -3.31 18.18 -7.15
CA ASP A 390 -2.36 17.20 -6.64
C ASP A 390 -3.12 15.97 -6.08
N ILE A 391 -2.90 14.80 -6.69
CA ILE A 391 -3.53 13.53 -6.32
C ILE A 391 -3.25 13.18 -4.87
N VAL A 392 -2.02 13.40 -4.39
CA VAL A 392 -1.60 13.11 -3.01
C VAL A 392 -2.30 14.05 -2.03
N SER A 393 -2.54 15.31 -2.41
CA SER A 393 -3.34 16.25 -1.61
C SER A 393 -4.80 15.86 -1.54
N LEU A 394 -5.38 15.50 -2.67
CA LEU A 394 -6.80 15.12 -2.75
C LEU A 394 -7.09 13.85 -1.94
N SER A 395 -6.25 12.83 -2.04
CA SER A 395 -6.39 11.61 -1.24
C SER A 395 -6.17 11.83 0.26
N TYR A 396 -5.24 12.72 0.63
CA TYR A 396 -5.00 13.09 2.03
C TYR A 396 -6.25 13.73 2.66
N TRP A 397 -6.84 14.72 2.00
CA TRP A 397 -8.04 15.40 2.50
C TRP A 397 -9.30 14.53 2.42
N LEU A 398 -9.39 13.62 1.44
CA LEU A 398 -10.46 12.61 1.37
C LEU A 398 -10.44 11.71 2.62
N SER A 399 -9.26 11.22 2.99
CA SER A 399 -9.07 10.41 4.21
C SER A 399 -9.31 11.22 5.50
N CYS A 400 -8.86 12.48 5.55
CA CYS A 400 -9.12 13.38 6.68
C CYS A 400 -10.63 13.56 6.92
N LEU A 401 -11.42 13.83 5.88
CA LEU A 401 -12.88 13.97 6.00
C LEU A 401 -13.56 12.67 6.43
N GLN A 402 -13.05 11.53 6.01
CA GLN A 402 -13.54 10.23 6.45
C GLN A 402 -13.29 9.99 7.95
N PHE A 403 -12.09 10.28 8.45
CA PHE A 403 -11.82 10.19 9.89
C PHE A 403 -12.65 11.19 10.69
N LEU A 404 -12.85 12.40 10.16
CA LEU A 404 -13.73 13.40 10.77
C LEU A 404 -15.19 12.88 10.83
N HIS A 405 -15.67 12.26 9.75
CA HIS A 405 -16.98 11.62 9.71
C HIS A 405 -17.11 10.50 10.75
N PHE A 406 -16.07 9.69 10.93
CA PHE A 406 -16.01 8.66 11.96
C PHE A 406 -16.13 9.23 13.37
N TYR A 407 -15.39 10.30 13.68
CA TYR A 407 -15.45 10.93 15.00
C TYR A 407 -16.79 11.60 15.28
N PHE A 408 -17.37 12.30 14.28
CA PHE A 408 -18.68 12.94 14.42
C PHE A 408 -19.81 11.94 14.61
N THR A 409 -19.75 10.81 13.90
CA THR A 409 -20.74 9.74 14.04
C THR A 409 -20.70 9.11 15.43
N LYS A 410 -19.49 8.87 15.96
CA LYS A 410 -19.31 8.23 17.28
C LYS A 410 -19.67 9.14 18.46
N ASN A 411 -19.59 10.47 18.28
CA ASN A 411 -19.98 11.47 19.28
C ASN A 411 -21.39 12.08 19.00
N GLU A 412 -22.17 11.49 18.08
CA GLU A 412 -23.54 11.89 17.72
C GLU A 412 -23.72 13.39 17.35
N ILE A 413 -22.68 14.05 16.83
CA ILE A 413 -22.66 15.50 16.54
C ILE A 413 -23.70 15.88 15.47
N TYR A 414 -23.95 14.99 14.51
CA TYR A 414 -24.90 15.22 13.41
C TYR A 414 -26.35 15.39 13.86
N SER A 415 -26.70 14.88 15.04
CA SER A 415 -28.05 15.06 15.60
C SER A 415 -28.34 16.54 15.92
N LYS A 416 -27.29 17.32 16.22
CA LYS A 416 -27.36 18.74 16.54
C LYS A 416 -27.01 19.63 15.36
N PHE A 417 -26.02 19.21 14.56
CA PHE A 417 -25.53 19.95 13.39
C PHE A 417 -25.77 19.15 12.11
N PRO A 418 -27.02 19.10 11.61
CA PRO A 418 -27.38 18.36 10.38
C PRO A 418 -26.59 18.86 9.16
N GLN A 419 -26.29 20.16 9.12
CA GLN A 419 -25.57 20.80 8.01
C GLN A 419 -24.16 20.25 7.81
N PHE A 420 -23.48 19.86 8.91
CA PHE A 420 -22.12 19.31 8.84
C PHE A 420 -22.05 18.04 8.01
N LEU A 421 -23.09 17.19 8.09
CA LEU A 421 -23.14 15.97 7.31
C LEU A 421 -23.32 16.27 5.82
N GLN A 422 -24.22 17.20 5.47
CA GLN A 422 -24.42 17.60 4.08
C GLN A 422 -23.15 18.21 3.47
N GLU A 423 -22.44 19.02 4.23
CA GLU A 423 -21.17 19.61 3.81
C GLU A 423 -20.09 18.54 3.59
N ILE A 424 -19.97 17.55 4.50
CA ILE A 424 -19.04 16.42 4.31
C ILE A 424 -19.41 15.63 3.05
N ILE A 425 -20.69 15.34 2.80
CA ILE A 425 -21.16 14.65 1.59
C ILE A 425 -20.73 15.42 0.33
N ASN A 426 -20.99 16.73 0.30
CA ASN A 426 -20.64 17.59 -0.84
C ASN A 426 -19.11 17.64 -1.06
N LEU A 427 -18.33 17.76 0.01
CA LEU A 427 -16.88 17.79 -0.06
C LEU A 427 -16.32 16.47 -0.56
N VAL A 428 -16.74 15.33 0.00
CA VAL A 428 -16.29 14.00 -0.44
C VAL A 428 -16.64 13.77 -1.91
N GLN A 429 -17.86 14.12 -2.35
CA GLN A 429 -18.23 14.01 -3.77
C GLN A 429 -17.32 14.88 -4.65
N SER A 430 -17.07 16.13 -4.25
CA SER A 430 -16.21 17.04 -5.00
C SER A 430 -14.75 16.56 -5.08
N LEU A 431 -14.23 15.96 -4.00
CA LEU A 431 -12.88 15.40 -3.97
C LEU A 431 -12.76 14.17 -4.84
N ILE A 432 -13.72 13.24 -4.77
CA ILE A 432 -13.75 12.05 -5.63
C ILE A 432 -13.80 12.47 -7.10
N ALA A 433 -14.61 13.47 -7.45
CA ALA A 433 -14.70 13.97 -8.82
C ALA A 433 -13.38 14.58 -9.30
N THR A 434 -12.76 15.48 -8.52
CA THR A 434 -11.48 16.12 -8.87
C THR A 434 -10.34 15.10 -8.93
N LEU A 435 -10.27 14.18 -7.97
CA LEU A 435 -9.28 13.10 -7.94
C LEU A 435 -9.40 12.20 -9.18
N SER A 436 -10.62 11.78 -9.50
CA SER A 436 -10.89 10.93 -10.67
C SER A 436 -10.55 11.66 -11.97
N PHE A 437 -10.86 12.96 -12.06
CA PHE A 437 -10.51 13.76 -13.22
C PHE A 437 -8.99 13.95 -13.35
N SER A 438 -8.27 14.19 -12.24
CA SER A 438 -6.82 14.35 -12.26
C SER A 438 -6.13 13.12 -12.86
N ILE A 439 -6.52 11.94 -12.39
CA ILE A 439 -6.05 10.65 -12.94
C ILE A 439 -6.45 10.51 -14.41
N ASN A 440 -7.70 10.81 -14.74
CA ASN A 440 -8.19 10.68 -16.09
C ASN A 440 -7.49 11.64 -17.07
N SER A 441 -7.09 12.83 -16.64
CA SER A 441 -6.33 13.77 -17.47
C SER A 441 -4.98 13.18 -17.90
N ARG A 442 -4.31 12.46 -16.99
CA ARG A 442 -3.05 11.73 -17.26
C ARG A 442 -3.30 10.52 -18.17
N LEU A 443 -4.33 9.73 -17.88
CA LEU A 443 -4.70 8.56 -18.70
C LEU A 443 -5.13 8.94 -20.12
N ASN A 444 -5.83 10.06 -20.30
CA ASN A 444 -6.33 10.54 -21.59
C ASN A 444 -5.21 10.81 -22.60
N LEU A 445 -4.02 11.20 -22.14
CA LEU A 445 -2.82 11.36 -22.98
C LEU A 445 -2.31 10.02 -23.52
N LEU A 446 -2.52 8.93 -22.76
CA LEU A 446 -2.04 7.60 -23.08
C LEU A 446 -3.02 6.76 -23.90
N VAL A 447 -4.31 7.13 -23.98
CA VAL A 447 -5.36 6.30 -24.61
C VAL A 447 -5.06 5.95 -26.07
N ASP A 448 -4.65 6.92 -26.90
CA ASP A 448 -4.40 6.65 -28.32
C ASP A 448 -3.21 5.71 -28.49
N GLU A 449 -2.07 6.03 -27.88
CA GLU A 449 -0.83 5.26 -28.04
C GLU A 449 -0.89 3.89 -27.37
N CYS A 450 -1.39 3.79 -26.14
CA CYS A 450 -1.34 2.57 -25.33
C CYS A 450 -2.53 1.62 -25.56
N LEU A 451 -3.71 2.13 -25.91
CA LEU A 451 -4.93 1.30 -26.01
C LEU A 451 -5.46 1.17 -27.43
N LEU A 452 -5.54 2.27 -28.20
CA LEU A 452 -6.20 2.26 -29.51
C LEU A 452 -5.27 1.91 -30.67
N ASP A 453 -4.05 2.45 -30.67
CA ASP A 453 -3.08 2.28 -31.74
C ASP A 453 -2.00 1.22 -31.40
N PHE A 454 -1.86 0.78 -30.14
CA PHE A 454 -0.91 -0.27 -29.73
C PHE A 454 -1.23 -1.64 -30.34
N ILE A 455 -0.39 -2.11 -31.27
CA ILE A 455 -0.56 -3.38 -32.00
C ILE A 455 0.35 -4.45 -31.38
N ASN A 456 -0.25 -5.47 -30.75
CA ASN A 456 0.46 -6.69 -30.33
C ASN A 456 0.43 -7.79 -31.42
N LEU A 457 -0.65 -7.83 -32.21
CA LEU A 457 -0.86 -8.84 -33.25
C LEU A 457 -0.33 -8.39 -34.63
N VAL A 458 0.69 -9.09 -35.12
CA VAL A 458 1.31 -8.87 -36.45
C VAL A 458 0.31 -8.96 -37.61
N ASP A 459 -0.74 -9.78 -37.46
CA ASP A 459 -1.78 -9.94 -38.47
C ASP A 459 -2.66 -8.69 -38.64
N VAL A 460 -2.82 -7.87 -37.59
CA VAL A 460 -3.69 -6.69 -37.61
C VAL A 460 -3.06 -5.54 -38.41
N SER A 461 -1.72 -5.42 -38.42
CA SER A 461 -1.03 -4.42 -39.27
C SER A 461 -1.14 -4.72 -40.77
N ASN A 462 -1.41 -5.98 -41.13
CA ASN A 462 -1.47 -6.44 -42.51
C ASN A 462 -2.87 -6.40 -43.13
N VAL A 463 -3.89 -5.99 -42.37
CA VAL A 463 -5.29 -5.96 -42.82
C VAL A 463 -5.49 -4.90 -43.90
N LEU A 464 -6.01 -5.33 -45.05
CA LEU A 464 -6.35 -4.47 -46.17
C LEU A 464 -7.86 -4.19 -46.17
N TYR A 465 -8.23 -2.94 -46.44
CA TYR A 465 -9.63 -2.51 -46.48
C TYR A 465 -10.15 -2.36 -47.92
N ALA A 466 -11.41 -2.71 -48.13
CA ALA A 466 -12.04 -2.72 -49.46
C ALA A 466 -12.21 -1.33 -50.09
N LYS A 467 -12.14 -0.26 -49.30
CA LYS A 467 -12.27 1.14 -49.75
C LYS A 467 -10.94 1.87 -49.91
N ASP A 468 -9.82 1.24 -49.52
CA ASP A 468 -8.50 1.85 -49.56
C ASP A 468 -7.83 1.60 -50.92
N TRP A 469 -7.09 2.59 -51.43
CA TRP A 469 -6.35 2.47 -52.68
C TRP A 469 -5.10 1.62 -52.47
N ASN A 470 -5.25 0.30 -52.58
CA ASN A 470 -4.16 -0.67 -52.35
C ASN A 470 -3.15 -0.79 -53.52
N LEU A 471 -3.07 0.22 -54.40
CA LEU A 471 -2.24 0.21 -55.61
C LEU A 471 -0.74 0.39 -55.35
N PHE A 472 -0.34 0.88 -54.16
CA PHE A 472 1.08 1.15 -53.82
C PHE A 472 1.54 0.55 -52.48
N LYS A 473 0.70 -0.20 -51.77
CA LYS A 473 1.15 -0.98 -50.61
C LYS A 473 1.82 -2.25 -51.14
N SER A 474 3.15 -2.21 -51.30
CA SER A 474 3.93 -3.44 -51.49
C SER A 474 3.58 -4.38 -50.33
N LYS A 475 3.33 -5.66 -50.62
CA LYS A 475 3.15 -6.69 -49.60
C LYS A 475 4.39 -6.72 -48.73
N SER A 476 4.41 -5.96 -47.64
CA SER A 476 5.34 -6.20 -46.53
C SER A 476 4.81 -7.46 -45.86
N THR A 477 5.30 -8.62 -46.29
CA THR A 477 5.07 -9.89 -45.61
C THR A 477 5.80 -9.83 -44.28
N LEU A 478 5.14 -9.29 -43.25
CA LEU A 478 5.56 -9.44 -41.85
C LEU A 478 5.00 -10.75 -41.25
N HIS A 479 4.43 -11.66 -42.05
CA HIS A 479 4.39 -13.04 -41.59
C HIS A 479 5.83 -13.52 -41.54
N PRO A 480 6.31 -14.08 -40.41
CA PRO A 480 7.66 -14.62 -40.31
C PRO A 480 7.73 -15.84 -41.21
N SER A 481 8.04 -15.58 -42.48
CA SER A 481 8.16 -16.56 -43.55
C SER A 481 9.64 -16.80 -43.88
N THR A 482 10.49 -15.93 -43.35
CA THR A 482 11.94 -16.01 -43.39
C THR A 482 12.44 -16.58 -42.08
N TYR A 483 13.46 -17.45 -42.15
CA TYR A 483 14.14 -18.00 -40.97
C TYR A 483 14.57 -16.90 -39.98
N ASP A 484 15.00 -15.76 -40.50
CA ASP A 484 15.47 -14.61 -39.71
C ASP A 484 14.34 -13.93 -38.90
N ASP A 485 13.11 -13.84 -39.45
CA ASP A 485 11.96 -13.27 -38.73
C ASP A 485 11.50 -14.18 -37.57
N ILE A 486 11.62 -15.50 -37.75
CA ILE A 486 11.34 -16.50 -36.69
C ILE A 486 12.43 -16.42 -35.62
N LEU A 487 13.68 -16.22 -36.03
CA LEU A 487 14.82 -16.05 -35.14
C LEU A 487 14.67 -14.78 -34.27
N ASP A 488 14.27 -13.66 -34.87
CA ASP A 488 14.04 -12.39 -34.16
C ASP A 488 12.86 -12.46 -33.17
N MET A 489 11.84 -13.30 -33.42
CA MET A 489 10.75 -13.57 -32.46
C MET A 489 11.18 -14.45 -31.28
N LEU A 490 12.24 -15.24 -31.42
CA LEU A 490 12.78 -16.09 -30.35
C LEU A 490 13.66 -15.31 -29.37
N TYR A 491 14.09 -14.10 -29.74
CA TYR A 491 14.85 -13.21 -28.87
C TYR A 491 13.94 -12.15 -28.23
N PRO A 492 14.24 -11.74 -26.98
CA PRO A 492 13.48 -10.67 -26.33
C PRO A 492 13.55 -9.38 -27.16
N PRO A 493 12.43 -8.64 -27.29
CA PRO A 493 12.39 -7.43 -28.09
C PRO A 493 13.38 -6.38 -27.57
N ASN A 494 13.86 -5.55 -28.49
CA ASN A 494 14.91 -4.58 -28.20
C ASN A 494 14.44 -3.53 -27.16
N GLU A 495 15.35 -2.92 -26.40
CA GLU A 495 15.02 -1.99 -25.29
C GLU A 495 14.05 -0.87 -25.72
N ARG A 496 14.23 -0.34 -26.94
CA ARG A 496 13.35 0.68 -27.55
C ARG A 496 11.95 0.17 -27.90
N GLU A 497 11.80 -1.13 -28.12
CA GLU A 497 10.51 -1.77 -28.39
C GLU A 497 9.76 -2.12 -27.11
N LEU A 498 10.48 -2.52 -26.05
CA LEU A 498 9.95 -2.64 -24.70
C LEU A 498 9.50 -1.28 -24.14
N MET A 499 10.19 -0.20 -24.53
CA MET A 499 9.83 1.18 -24.18
C MET A 499 8.66 1.76 -25.00
N LYS A 500 8.11 1.03 -25.99
CA LYS A 500 6.92 1.51 -26.72
C LYS A 500 5.74 1.66 -25.75
N PRO A 501 4.93 2.73 -25.87
CA PRO A 501 3.76 2.94 -25.02
C PRO A 501 2.81 1.74 -25.15
N SER A 502 2.72 0.95 -24.07
CA SER A 502 1.93 -0.27 -24.00
C SER A 502 0.81 -0.12 -22.97
N PRO A 503 -0.20 -1.02 -22.97
CA PRO A 503 -1.23 -1.04 -21.94
C PRO A 503 -0.70 -1.10 -20.50
N ILE A 504 0.56 -1.52 -20.32
CA ILE A 504 1.25 -1.55 -19.01
C ILE A 504 1.39 -0.14 -18.43
N ARG A 505 1.74 0.86 -19.25
CA ARG A 505 1.82 2.26 -18.77
C ARG A 505 0.47 2.76 -18.25
N TYR A 506 -0.61 2.32 -18.90
CA TYR A 506 -1.97 2.62 -18.47
C TYR A 506 -2.28 2.01 -17.10
N ILE A 507 -1.84 0.76 -16.89
CA ILE A 507 -1.99 0.04 -15.62
C ILE A 507 -1.13 0.63 -14.50
N GLN A 508 0.11 1.05 -14.79
CA GLN A 508 0.99 1.70 -13.81
C GLN A 508 0.33 2.94 -13.22
N VAL A 509 -0.41 3.70 -14.03
CA VAL A 509 -1.12 4.88 -13.53
C VAL A 509 -2.26 4.52 -12.57
N LEU A 510 -2.98 3.44 -12.85
CA LEU A 510 -4.03 2.90 -11.97
C LEU A 510 -3.44 2.30 -10.69
N GLY A 511 -2.31 1.60 -10.78
CA GLY A 511 -1.59 1.02 -9.64
C GLY A 511 -1.10 2.07 -8.65
N ALA A 512 -0.57 3.19 -9.15
CA ALA A 512 -0.14 4.27 -8.28
C ALA A 512 -1.31 5.03 -7.62
N LEU A 513 -2.48 5.13 -8.26
CA LEU A 513 -3.70 5.59 -7.58
C LEU A 513 -4.06 4.67 -6.40
N ASP A 514 -4.04 3.35 -6.61
CA ASP A 514 -4.32 2.37 -5.56
C ASP A 514 -3.34 2.51 -4.39
N TYR A 515 -2.05 2.66 -4.69
CA TYR A 515 -1.01 2.88 -3.68
C TYR A 515 -1.23 4.16 -2.86
N VAL A 516 -1.48 5.29 -3.51
CA VAL A 516 -1.71 6.57 -2.82
C VAL A 516 -2.93 6.49 -1.88
N LEU A 517 -4.01 5.86 -2.34
CA LEU A 517 -5.21 5.64 -1.51
C LEU A 517 -4.94 4.69 -0.33
N LYS A 518 -4.01 3.73 -0.48
CA LYS A 518 -3.58 2.83 0.61
C LYS A 518 -2.70 3.54 1.63
N ILE A 519 -1.73 4.36 1.20
CA ILE A 519 -0.88 5.14 2.12
C ILE A 519 -1.72 6.02 3.04
N HIS A 520 -2.72 6.70 2.48
CA HIS A 520 -3.61 7.57 3.26
C HIS A 520 -4.74 6.81 3.94
N GLN A 521 -4.76 5.47 3.89
CA GLN A 521 -5.73 4.62 4.60
C GLN A 521 -7.20 4.95 4.29
N VAL A 522 -7.49 5.31 3.03
CA VAL A 522 -8.86 5.59 2.57
C VAL A 522 -9.73 4.33 2.68
N ASP A 523 -10.98 4.50 3.08
CA ASP A 523 -11.95 3.42 3.26
C ASP A 523 -12.23 2.72 1.92
N ASN A 524 -12.42 1.39 1.98
CA ASN A 524 -12.63 0.58 0.78
C ASN A 524 -13.88 1.02 0.00
N LEU A 525 -14.94 1.50 0.67
CA LEU A 525 -16.15 2.02 0.01
C LEU A 525 -15.83 3.29 -0.80
N LEU A 526 -15.02 4.20 -0.26
CA LEU A 526 -14.59 5.42 -0.96
C LEU A 526 -13.59 5.10 -2.09
N LYS A 527 -12.70 4.11 -1.89
CA LYS A 527 -11.81 3.61 -2.95
C LYS A 527 -12.60 3.06 -4.14
N ILE A 528 -13.57 2.17 -3.91
CA ILE A 528 -14.38 1.59 -5.00
C ILE A 528 -15.19 2.68 -5.71
N GLN A 529 -15.74 3.66 -4.99
CA GLN A 529 -16.43 4.80 -5.61
C GLN A 529 -15.49 5.63 -6.50
N THR A 530 -14.26 5.89 -6.02
CA THR A 530 -13.24 6.60 -6.80
C THR A 530 -12.88 5.83 -8.08
N PHE A 531 -12.58 4.54 -7.97
CA PHE A 531 -12.30 3.71 -9.13
C PHE A 531 -13.50 3.61 -10.08
N SER A 532 -14.72 3.49 -9.57
CA SER A 532 -15.94 3.48 -10.40
C SER A 532 -16.05 4.74 -11.25
N GLN A 533 -15.80 5.91 -10.66
CA GLN A 533 -15.80 7.18 -11.39
C GLN A 533 -14.66 7.24 -12.42
N VAL A 534 -13.44 6.79 -12.07
CA VAL A 534 -12.30 6.70 -12.99
C VAL A 534 -12.63 5.79 -14.19
N PHE A 535 -13.14 4.58 -13.96
CA PHE A 535 -13.50 3.66 -15.04
C PHE A 535 -14.66 4.16 -15.90
N TYR A 536 -15.61 4.89 -15.31
CA TYR A 536 -16.66 5.57 -16.08
C TYR A 536 -16.07 6.62 -17.04
N TYR A 537 -15.14 7.44 -16.56
CA TYR A 537 -14.44 8.42 -17.41
C TYR A 537 -13.65 7.76 -18.53
N ILE A 538 -12.86 6.74 -18.19
CA ILE A 538 -12.07 5.96 -19.15
C ILE A 538 -12.97 5.36 -20.22
N ASN A 539 -14.06 4.72 -19.80
CA ASN A 539 -15.05 4.15 -20.71
C ASN A 539 -15.64 5.22 -21.63
N CYS A 540 -16.03 6.39 -21.11
CA CYS A 540 -16.56 7.48 -21.92
C CYS A 540 -15.55 7.96 -22.97
N ILE A 541 -14.27 8.12 -22.61
CA ILE A 541 -13.22 8.59 -23.53
C ILE A 541 -12.97 7.55 -24.62
N ILE A 542 -12.74 6.30 -24.25
CA ILE A 542 -12.45 5.22 -25.20
C ILE A 542 -13.65 5.03 -26.14
N PHE A 543 -14.86 4.92 -25.58
CA PHE A 543 -16.09 4.76 -26.34
C PHE A 543 -16.29 5.92 -27.34
N ASN A 544 -16.17 7.16 -26.87
CA ASN A 544 -16.38 8.34 -27.70
C ASN A 544 -15.32 8.48 -28.80
N ARG A 545 -14.06 8.09 -28.54
CA ARG A 545 -13.00 8.06 -29.56
C ARG A 545 -13.28 7.01 -30.63
N ILE A 546 -13.69 5.81 -30.24
CA ILE A 546 -14.03 4.72 -31.19
C ILE A 546 -15.23 5.12 -32.06
N ILE A 547 -16.32 5.65 -31.48
CA ILE A 547 -17.53 6.00 -32.24
C ILE A 547 -17.42 7.31 -33.04
N SER A 548 -16.37 8.11 -32.78
CA SER A 548 -16.07 9.33 -33.55
C SER A 548 -15.27 9.03 -34.81
N GLN A 549 -14.34 8.07 -34.76
CA GLN A 549 -13.37 7.84 -35.82
C GLN A 549 -13.59 6.51 -36.55
N ASN A 550 -13.72 6.57 -37.88
CA ASN A 550 -13.85 5.37 -38.70
C ASN A 550 -12.59 4.47 -38.71
N LYS A 551 -11.42 4.96 -38.25
CA LYS A 551 -10.17 4.19 -38.26
C LYS A 551 -10.18 3.02 -37.28
N TYR A 552 -10.99 3.11 -36.23
CA TYR A 552 -11.09 2.09 -35.18
C TYR A 552 -12.25 1.10 -35.44
N CYS A 553 -13.15 1.41 -36.36
CA CYS A 553 -14.34 0.59 -36.65
C CYS A 553 -14.07 -0.46 -37.72
N SER A 554 -13.29 -1.49 -37.39
CA SER A 554 -13.14 -2.71 -38.18
C SER A 554 -13.04 -3.94 -37.26
N ARG A 555 -13.26 -5.14 -37.80
CA ARG A 555 -13.17 -6.38 -37.03
C ARG A 555 -11.78 -6.57 -36.41
N ALA A 556 -10.71 -6.45 -37.20
CA ALA A 556 -9.36 -6.61 -36.69
C ALA A 556 -8.97 -5.57 -35.62
N LYS A 557 -9.33 -4.29 -35.82
CA LYS A 557 -9.09 -3.26 -34.79
C LYS A 557 -9.91 -3.50 -33.53
N ALA A 558 -11.14 -4.00 -33.66
CA ALA A 558 -11.95 -4.32 -32.50
C ALA A 558 -11.36 -5.46 -31.65
N ILE A 559 -10.78 -6.49 -32.28
CA ILE A 559 -10.07 -7.56 -31.57
C ILE A 559 -8.83 -7.02 -30.86
N GLN A 560 -8.03 -6.20 -31.55
CA GLN A 560 -6.84 -5.57 -30.99
C GLN A 560 -7.17 -4.72 -29.75
N ILE A 561 -8.13 -3.80 -29.86
CA ILE A 561 -8.52 -2.94 -28.73
C ILE A 561 -9.11 -3.79 -27.60
N ARG A 562 -9.84 -4.86 -27.89
CA ARG A 562 -10.41 -5.75 -26.86
C ARG A 562 -9.33 -6.46 -26.04
N LEU A 563 -8.23 -6.87 -26.67
CA LEU A 563 -7.05 -7.45 -25.99
C LEU A 563 -6.33 -6.40 -25.13
N ASN A 564 -6.20 -5.17 -25.62
CA ASN A 564 -5.60 -4.10 -24.83
C ASN A 564 -6.49 -3.71 -23.63
N ILE A 565 -7.81 -3.81 -23.75
CA ILE A 565 -8.73 -3.60 -22.62
C ILE A 565 -8.72 -4.80 -21.66
N SER A 566 -8.46 -6.03 -22.11
CA SER A 566 -8.40 -7.17 -21.20
C SER A 566 -7.25 -7.06 -20.23
N THR A 567 -6.15 -6.39 -20.56
CA THR A 567 -5.07 -6.13 -19.58
C THR A 567 -5.56 -5.27 -18.41
N ILE A 568 -6.50 -4.34 -18.64
CA ILE A 568 -7.15 -3.56 -17.59
C ILE A 568 -8.09 -4.46 -16.76
N GLU A 569 -8.82 -5.38 -17.40
CA GLU A 569 -9.64 -6.36 -16.70
C GLU A 569 -8.79 -7.33 -15.85
N ASP A 570 -7.61 -7.72 -16.33
CA ASP A 570 -6.66 -8.58 -15.63
C ASP A 570 -6.07 -7.86 -14.41
N TRP A 571 -5.70 -6.58 -14.56
CA TRP A 571 -5.29 -5.75 -13.43
C TRP A 571 -6.40 -5.60 -12.38
N LEU A 572 -7.66 -5.42 -12.80
CA LEU A 572 -8.81 -5.39 -11.91
C LEU A 572 -9.01 -6.71 -11.15
N ARG A 573 -8.63 -7.86 -11.73
CA ARG A 573 -8.65 -9.16 -11.03
C ARG A 573 -7.54 -9.25 -9.99
N SER A 574 -6.32 -8.81 -10.33
CA SER A 574 -5.20 -8.85 -9.38
C SER A 574 -5.34 -7.86 -8.22
N HIS A 575 -6.04 -6.74 -8.42
CA HIS A 575 -6.28 -5.70 -7.40
C HIS A 575 -7.71 -5.72 -6.85
N ASN A 576 -8.34 -6.90 -6.81
CA ASN A 576 -9.76 -7.02 -6.47
C ASN A 576 -10.02 -6.78 -4.97
N MET A 577 -10.57 -5.61 -4.64
CA MET A 577 -10.99 -5.26 -3.29
C MET A 577 -12.47 -5.62 -3.03
N LYS A 578 -12.80 -5.95 -1.78
CA LYS A 578 -14.18 -6.17 -1.30
C LYS A 578 -14.47 -5.26 -0.11
N VAL A 579 -15.72 -4.80 -0.02
CA VAL A 579 -16.23 -3.98 1.10
C VAL A 579 -17.00 -4.89 2.04
N TYR A 580 -16.82 -4.70 3.35
CA TYR A 580 -17.64 -5.38 4.35
C TYR A 580 -19.11 -4.99 4.17
N LYS A 581 -20.00 -5.98 4.03
CA LYS A 581 -21.42 -5.74 3.83
C LYS A 581 -22.17 -5.88 5.16
N PRO A 582 -22.71 -4.79 5.74
CA PRO A 582 -23.51 -4.86 6.96
C PRO A 582 -24.89 -5.48 6.71
N ASP A 583 -25.54 -5.96 7.78
CA ASP A 583 -26.89 -6.52 7.74
C ASP A 583 -27.93 -5.54 7.18
N ALA A 584 -27.74 -4.24 7.47
CA ALA A 584 -28.53 -3.14 6.92
C ALA A 584 -27.61 -2.16 6.18
N ILE A 585 -27.78 -2.08 4.87
CA ILE A 585 -27.06 -1.13 4.01
C ILE A 585 -27.69 0.26 4.15
N GLY A 586 -26.85 1.30 4.26
CA GLY A 586 -27.28 2.67 4.46
C GLY A 586 -27.78 2.96 5.88
N GLY A 587 -28.51 4.07 6.05
CA GLY A 587 -28.93 4.54 7.39
C GLY A 587 -28.17 5.76 7.89
N ILE A 588 -27.35 6.38 7.05
CA ILE A 588 -26.79 7.73 7.28
C ILE A 588 -27.90 8.75 7.57
N GLU A 589 -29.07 8.60 6.93
CA GLU A 589 -30.24 9.46 7.17
C GLU A 589 -30.74 9.38 8.63
N LYS A 590 -30.47 8.29 9.37
CA LYS A 590 -30.84 8.15 10.78
C LYS A 590 -29.94 8.96 11.72
N LEU A 591 -28.77 9.41 11.25
CA LEU A 591 -27.84 10.24 12.04
C LEU A 591 -28.32 11.68 12.18
N VAL A 592 -29.35 12.06 11.43
CA VAL A 592 -29.85 13.42 11.30
C VAL A 592 -31.33 13.45 11.69
N PRO A 593 -31.86 14.57 12.24
CA PRO A 593 -33.30 14.70 12.47
C PRO A 593 -34.11 14.43 11.19
N PRO A 594 -35.27 13.75 11.29
CA PRO A 594 -36.03 13.22 10.14
C PRO A 594 -36.57 14.30 9.19
N GLU A 595 -36.56 15.56 9.60
CA GLU A 595 -36.97 16.71 8.78
C GLU A 595 -35.88 17.15 7.78
N THR A 596 -34.64 16.71 7.97
CA THR A 596 -33.51 17.13 7.12
C THR A 596 -33.41 16.23 5.90
N LYS A 597 -33.50 16.83 4.71
CA LYS A 597 -33.26 16.13 3.45
C LYS A 597 -31.79 16.21 3.06
N LEU A 598 -31.13 15.07 3.00
CA LEU A 598 -29.77 14.95 2.46
C LEU A 598 -29.81 14.86 0.93
N ASN A 599 -28.89 15.56 0.28
CA ASN A 599 -28.72 15.58 -1.17
C ASN A 599 -27.39 14.90 -1.56
N ASN A 600 -27.28 14.48 -2.81
CA ASN A 600 -26.08 13.85 -3.40
C ASN A 600 -25.68 12.49 -2.81
N LEU A 601 -26.61 11.80 -2.14
CA LEU A 601 -26.43 10.42 -1.69
C LEU A 601 -26.86 9.41 -2.75
N LEU A 602 -26.17 8.28 -2.79
CA LEU A 602 -26.59 7.12 -3.58
C LEU A 602 -27.92 6.56 -3.09
N GLN A 603 -28.74 6.08 -4.02
CA GLN A 603 -30.07 5.54 -3.70
C GLN A 603 -29.95 4.16 -3.03
N LEU A 604 -30.76 3.92 -2.00
CA LEU A 604 -30.75 2.63 -1.28
C LEU A 604 -31.52 1.55 -2.05
N GLU A 605 -32.73 1.86 -2.48
CA GLU A 605 -33.57 1.01 -3.33
C GLU A 605 -34.47 1.91 -4.19
N GLU A 606 -34.86 1.40 -5.36
CA GLU A 606 -35.91 2.00 -6.17
C GLU A 606 -37.25 1.78 -5.43
N GLN A 607 -37.64 2.67 -4.53
CA GLN A 607 -39.06 2.80 -4.20
C GLN A 607 -39.73 3.36 -5.45
N LYS A 608 -40.39 2.53 -6.23
CA LYS A 608 -41.37 3.03 -7.20
C LYS A 608 -42.77 2.79 -6.66
N ASP A 609 -43.54 3.86 -6.75
CA ASP A 609 -44.99 3.99 -6.64
C ASP A 609 -45.80 3.06 -7.59
N GLU A 610 -45.28 1.91 -8.02
CA GLU A 610 -46.01 0.91 -8.80
C GLU A 610 -45.91 -0.49 -8.15
N PRO A 611 -47.00 -1.01 -7.56
CA PRO A 611 -46.99 -2.28 -6.81
C PRO A 611 -46.81 -3.55 -7.66
N ASP A 612 -46.78 -3.46 -9.00
CA ASP A 612 -46.95 -4.63 -9.88
C ASP A 612 -45.70 -5.10 -10.65
N LYS A 613 -44.54 -4.44 -10.51
CA LYS A 613 -43.28 -4.92 -11.08
C LYS A 613 -42.21 -5.00 -10.00
N LYS A 614 -41.93 -6.20 -9.49
CA LYS A 614 -40.71 -6.45 -8.73
C LYS A 614 -39.52 -6.20 -9.68
N PRO A 615 -38.67 -5.17 -9.45
CA PRO A 615 -37.40 -5.09 -10.16
C PRO A 615 -36.64 -6.38 -9.85
N SER A 616 -36.08 -7.02 -10.87
CA SER A 616 -35.22 -8.17 -10.62
C SER A 616 -34.02 -7.68 -9.79
N THR A 617 -33.73 -8.35 -8.67
CA THR A 617 -32.59 -8.05 -7.78
C THR A 617 -31.24 -8.02 -8.53
N THR A 618 -31.19 -8.54 -9.75
CA THR A 618 -30.03 -8.55 -10.64
C THR A 618 -29.78 -7.20 -11.31
N THR A 619 -30.82 -6.43 -11.66
CA THR A 619 -30.68 -5.12 -12.33
C THR A 619 -30.14 -4.06 -11.38
N GLN A 620 -30.55 -4.08 -10.11
CA GLN A 620 -30.08 -3.15 -9.07
C GLN A 620 -28.60 -3.35 -8.73
N LYS A 621 -28.13 -4.61 -8.72
CA LYS A 621 -26.72 -4.94 -8.50
C LYS A 621 -25.78 -4.47 -9.61
N LYS A 622 -26.31 -4.11 -10.79
CA LYS A 622 -25.55 -3.63 -11.94
C LYS A 622 -25.61 -2.11 -12.12
N ASN A 623 -26.43 -1.38 -11.37
CA ASN A 623 -26.64 0.04 -11.64
C ASN A 623 -25.79 0.94 -10.70
N PRO A 624 -24.86 1.75 -11.22
CA PRO A 624 -23.98 2.62 -10.42
C PRO A 624 -24.66 3.74 -9.62
N HIS A 625 -25.95 3.98 -9.81
CA HIS A 625 -26.73 4.94 -9.02
C HIS A 625 -27.18 4.41 -7.65
N TYR A 626 -27.12 3.09 -7.46
CA TYR A 626 -27.53 2.45 -6.22
C TYR A 626 -26.33 2.08 -5.36
N LEU A 627 -26.52 2.19 -4.05
CA LEU A 627 -25.50 1.85 -3.07
C LEU A 627 -25.11 0.36 -3.15
N GLN A 628 -26.07 -0.54 -3.40
CA GLN A 628 -25.83 -1.99 -3.51
C GLN A 628 -24.80 -2.38 -4.59
N PHE A 629 -24.60 -1.54 -5.61
CA PHE A 629 -23.59 -1.75 -6.66
C PHE A 629 -22.16 -1.72 -6.11
N TYR A 630 -21.88 -0.83 -5.15
CA TYR A 630 -20.53 -0.59 -4.61
C TYR A 630 -20.09 -1.61 -3.57
N TYR A 631 -21.00 -2.47 -3.09
CA TYR A 631 -20.65 -3.63 -2.25
C TYR A 631 -20.24 -4.87 -3.07
N ASN A 632 -20.34 -4.81 -4.40
CA ASN A 632 -19.71 -5.83 -5.23
C ASN A 632 -18.19 -5.63 -5.21
N SER A 633 -17.44 -6.65 -5.63
CA SER A 633 -15.98 -6.52 -5.69
C SER A 633 -15.55 -5.49 -6.73
N LEU A 634 -14.38 -4.90 -6.56
CA LEU A 634 -13.84 -3.88 -7.48
C LEU A 634 -13.84 -4.36 -8.93
N TYR A 635 -13.47 -5.63 -9.17
CA TYR A 635 -13.52 -6.24 -10.50
C TYR A 635 -14.90 -6.14 -11.14
N HIS A 636 -15.98 -6.46 -10.40
CA HIS A 636 -17.34 -6.41 -10.92
C HIS A 636 -17.78 -4.98 -11.24
N VAL A 637 -17.42 -4.04 -10.36
CA VAL A 637 -17.71 -2.60 -10.55
C VAL A 637 -17.00 -2.07 -11.79
N GLY A 638 -15.67 -2.27 -11.89
CA GLY A 638 -14.87 -1.81 -13.02
C GLY A 638 -15.29 -2.44 -14.34
N LYS A 639 -15.53 -3.77 -14.36
CA LYS A 639 -16.03 -4.47 -15.54
C LYS A 639 -17.37 -3.93 -16.00
N ASN A 640 -18.30 -3.70 -15.07
CA ASN A 640 -19.62 -3.16 -15.41
C ASN A 640 -19.53 -1.75 -16.03
N GLN A 641 -18.62 -0.90 -15.52
CA GLN A 641 -18.37 0.43 -16.10
C GLN A 641 -17.75 0.36 -17.51
N LEU A 642 -16.93 -0.66 -17.81
CA LEU A 642 -16.33 -0.89 -19.12
C LEU A 642 -17.25 -1.60 -20.13
N THR A 643 -18.38 -2.17 -19.67
CA THR A 643 -19.34 -2.91 -20.50
C THR A 643 -19.73 -2.19 -21.79
N PRO A 644 -20.05 -0.88 -21.82
CA PRO A 644 -20.45 -0.21 -23.06
C PRO A 644 -19.38 -0.27 -24.16
N THR A 645 -18.10 -0.10 -23.79
CA THR A 645 -16.99 -0.23 -24.74
C THR A 645 -16.78 -1.69 -25.14
N ILE A 646 -16.91 -2.64 -24.21
CA ILE A 646 -16.77 -4.08 -24.50
C ILE A 646 -17.85 -4.54 -25.48
N GLU A 647 -19.11 -4.17 -25.25
CA GLU A 647 -20.23 -4.47 -26.16
C GLU A 647 -20.03 -3.79 -27.51
N LEU A 648 -19.53 -2.55 -27.56
CA LEU A 648 -19.20 -1.85 -28.81
C LEU A 648 -18.19 -2.64 -29.65
N LEU A 649 -17.15 -3.15 -29.01
CA LEU A 649 -16.12 -3.96 -29.67
C LEU A 649 -16.67 -5.32 -30.10
N GLN A 650 -17.51 -5.97 -29.30
CA GLN A 650 -18.20 -7.20 -29.68
C GLN A 650 -19.11 -6.99 -30.88
N TRP A 651 -19.84 -5.87 -30.92
CA TRP A 651 -20.67 -5.50 -32.06
C TRP A 651 -19.85 -5.38 -33.34
N LEU A 652 -18.70 -4.70 -33.29
CA LEU A 652 -17.79 -4.57 -34.43
C LEU A 652 -17.25 -5.94 -34.90
N GLN A 653 -17.05 -6.90 -34.00
CA GLN A 653 -16.55 -8.23 -34.33
C GLN A 653 -17.59 -9.12 -35.00
N CYS A 654 -18.86 -9.01 -34.57
CA CYS A 654 -19.95 -9.86 -35.06
C CYS A 654 -20.67 -9.29 -36.28
N LEU A 655 -20.53 -7.98 -36.57
CA LEU A 655 -21.33 -7.26 -37.58
C LEU A 655 -21.39 -7.96 -38.95
N SER A 656 -20.24 -8.39 -39.49
CA SER A 656 -20.19 -8.98 -40.83
C SER A 656 -20.71 -10.42 -40.92
N SER A 657 -20.83 -11.12 -39.79
CA SER A 657 -21.36 -12.48 -39.71
C SER A 657 -22.89 -12.54 -39.69
N LEU A 658 -23.56 -11.39 -39.46
CA LEU A 658 -25.01 -11.33 -39.33
C LEU A 658 -25.68 -11.19 -40.70
N HIS A 659 -26.41 -12.23 -41.10
CA HIS A 659 -27.15 -12.27 -42.36
C HIS A 659 -28.66 -12.44 -42.18
N ASP A 660 -29.07 -13.08 -41.08
CA ASP A 660 -30.47 -13.42 -40.78
C ASP A 660 -31.10 -12.44 -39.77
N GLU A 661 -32.42 -12.24 -39.89
CA GLU A 661 -33.18 -11.36 -39.00
C GLU A 661 -33.21 -11.89 -37.56
N ASP A 662 -33.39 -13.20 -37.37
CA ASP A 662 -33.44 -13.83 -36.05
C ASP A 662 -32.10 -13.71 -35.30
N SER A 663 -30.99 -14.01 -36.00
CA SER A 663 -29.64 -13.87 -35.45
C SER A 663 -29.33 -12.42 -35.07
N PHE A 664 -29.75 -11.46 -35.90
CA PHE A 664 -29.57 -10.03 -35.64
C PHE A 664 -30.35 -9.55 -34.41
N ILE A 665 -31.62 -9.95 -34.28
CA ILE A 665 -32.45 -9.59 -33.12
C ILE A 665 -31.90 -10.23 -31.84
N ASN A 666 -31.47 -11.50 -31.90
CA ASN A 666 -30.87 -12.19 -30.76
C ASN A 666 -29.58 -11.50 -30.29
N THR A 667 -28.69 -11.10 -31.20
CA THR A 667 -27.47 -10.37 -30.84
C THR A 667 -27.78 -9.00 -30.23
N ILE A 668 -28.74 -8.26 -30.78
CA ILE A 668 -29.16 -6.97 -30.23
C ILE A 668 -29.71 -7.11 -28.81
N ASN A 669 -30.52 -8.14 -28.56
CA ASN A 669 -31.12 -8.39 -27.25
C ASN A 669 -30.11 -8.86 -26.19
N GLN A 670 -28.90 -9.27 -26.60
CA GLN A 670 -27.82 -9.64 -25.67
C GLN A 670 -27.04 -8.43 -25.15
N PHE A 671 -27.13 -7.27 -25.81
CA PHE A 671 -26.46 -6.05 -25.36
C PHE A 671 -27.31 -5.33 -24.32
N ASP A 672 -26.77 -5.19 -23.11
CA ASP A 672 -27.43 -4.51 -22.00
C ASP A 672 -27.24 -2.98 -22.09
N SER A 673 -26.13 -2.52 -22.72
CA SER A 673 -25.66 -1.13 -22.65
C SER A 673 -25.77 -0.37 -23.97
N LEU A 674 -25.58 -1.02 -25.13
CA LEU A 674 -25.63 -0.37 -26.44
C LEU A 674 -27.04 0.00 -26.89
N ASN A 675 -27.19 1.22 -27.38
CA ASN A 675 -28.47 1.70 -27.91
C ASN A 675 -28.59 1.59 -29.44
N TYR A 676 -29.82 1.62 -29.94
CA TYR A 676 -30.09 1.51 -31.38
C TYR A 676 -29.47 2.65 -32.22
N TYR A 677 -29.30 3.85 -31.67
CA TYR A 677 -28.71 5.01 -32.39
C TYR A 677 -27.22 4.79 -32.66
N GLN A 678 -26.49 4.27 -31.68
CA GLN A 678 -25.06 3.93 -31.78
C GLN A 678 -24.83 2.82 -32.80
N LEU A 679 -25.62 1.73 -32.71
CA LEU A 679 -25.57 0.62 -33.67
C LEU A 679 -25.80 1.11 -35.10
N LEU A 680 -26.81 1.98 -35.31
CA LEU A 680 -27.13 2.51 -36.63
C LEU A 680 -26.01 3.40 -37.20
N LYS A 681 -25.36 4.22 -36.36
CA LYS A 681 -24.25 5.07 -36.79
C LYS A 681 -23.07 4.23 -37.29
N ILE A 682 -22.73 3.17 -36.56
CA ILE A 682 -21.62 2.28 -36.90
C ILE A 682 -21.85 1.60 -38.25
N VAL A 683 -23.00 0.94 -38.40
CA VAL A 683 -23.35 0.19 -39.61
C VAL A 683 -23.43 1.10 -40.85
N ASN A 684 -23.97 2.30 -40.70
CA ASN A 684 -24.27 3.17 -41.83
C ASN A 684 -23.07 4.04 -42.26
N LYS A 685 -22.23 4.49 -41.32
CA LYS A 685 -21.20 5.50 -41.60
C LYS A 685 -19.77 5.07 -41.26
N LEU A 686 -19.56 4.29 -40.21
CA LEU A 686 -18.21 4.12 -39.62
C LEU A 686 -17.53 2.81 -39.99
N TYR A 687 -18.27 1.70 -40.09
CA TYR A 687 -17.67 0.37 -40.28
C TYR A 687 -16.88 0.25 -41.59
N LYS A 688 -15.62 -0.19 -41.48
CA LYS A 688 -14.72 -0.47 -42.59
C LYS A 688 -14.64 -1.96 -42.84
N TYR A 689 -15.06 -2.36 -44.03
CA TYR A 689 -15.02 -3.75 -44.46
C TYR A 689 -13.62 -4.14 -44.94
N GLU A 690 -13.13 -5.28 -44.47
CA GLU A 690 -11.90 -5.93 -44.90
C GLU A 690 -12.06 -6.54 -46.30
N ILE A 691 -10.94 -6.78 -47.00
CA ILE A 691 -10.97 -7.49 -48.29
C ILE A 691 -11.50 -8.92 -48.05
N ASN A 692 -12.54 -9.32 -48.80
CA ASN A 692 -13.29 -10.58 -48.68
C ASN A 692 -14.36 -10.63 -47.56
N GLU A 693 -14.64 -9.52 -46.88
CA GLU A 693 -15.71 -9.45 -45.89
C GLU A 693 -17.09 -9.20 -46.51
N SER A 694 -18.11 -9.93 -46.05
CA SER A 694 -19.51 -9.75 -46.46
C SER A 694 -20.08 -8.41 -45.97
N LYS A 695 -20.75 -7.69 -46.87
CA LYS A 695 -21.43 -6.44 -46.52
C LYS A 695 -22.70 -6.70 -45.71
N PHE A 696 -22.95 -5.85 -44.73
CA PHE A 696 -24.15 -5.92 -43.91
C PHE A 696 -25.43 -5.76 -44.77
N PRO A 697 -26.42 -6.67 -44.66
CA PRO A 697 -27.62 -6.64 -45.51
C PRO A 697 -28.45 -5.36 -45.37
N LYS A 698 -28.87 -4.78 -46.50
CA LYS A 698 -29.70 -3.55 -46.51
C LYS A 698 -31.05 -3.72 -45.80
N LYS A 699 -31.61 -4.93 -45.79
CA LYS A 699 -32.88 -5.25 -45.09
C LYS A 699 -32.74 -5.05 -43.58
N LEU A 700 -31.65 -5.55 -42.98
CA LEU A 700 -31.37 -5.39 -41.56
C LEU A 700 -31.13 -3.93 -41.17
N ILE A 701 -30.49 -3.13 -42.04
CA ILE A 701 -30.35 -1.67 -41.82
C ILE A 701 -31.71 -0.98 -41.75
N GLN A 702 -32.66 -1.38 -42.61
CA GLN A 702 -34.02 -0.84 -42.58
C GLN A 702 -34.78 -1.25 -41.32
N LEU A 703 -34.60 -2.50 -40.86
CA LEU A 703 -35.14 -2.98 -39.60
C LEU A 703 -34.60 -2.15 -38.41
N LEU A 704 -33.28 -1.94 -38.36
CA LEU A 704 -32.66 -1.13 -37.32
C LEU A 704 -33.18 0.32 -37.33
N LYS A 705 -33.36 0.94 -38.50
CA LYS A 705 -33.98 2.26 -38.61
C LYS A 705 -35.40 2.30 -38.06
N LYS A 706 -36.19 1.24 -38.27
CA LYS A 706 -37.54 1.12 -37.68
C LYS A 706 -37.46 1.02 -36.17
N LEU A 707 -36.57 0.18 -35.63
CA LEU A 707 -36.36 0.04 -34.18
C LEU A 707 -35.95 1.36 -33.53
N VAL A 708 -35.01 2.12 -34.13
CA VAL A 708 -34.65 3.46 -33.66
C VAL A 708 -35.88 4.37 -33.58
N SER A 709 -36.74 4.39 -34.61
CA SER A 709 -37.93 5.25 -34.64
C SER A 709 -39.05 4.83 -33.68
N GLN A 710 -39.15 3.54 -33.34
CA GLN A 710 -40.26 3.00 -32.55
C GLN A 710 -39.91 2.84 -31.07
N GLN A 711 -38.67 2.45 -30.75
CA GLN A 711 -38.24 2.03 -29.42
C GLN A 711 -36.98 2.75 -28.92
N GLY A 712 -36.32 3.57 -29.75
CA GLY A 712 -35.07 4.25 -29.41
C GLY A 712 -35.14 5.07 -28.13
N GLU A 713 -36.09 5.99 -28.03
CA GLU A 713 -36.22 6.89 -26.86
C GLU A 713 -36.60 6.12 -25.58
N GLN A 714 -37.45 5.11 -25.68
CA GLN A 714 -37.84 4.26 -24.55
C GLN A 714 -36.66 3.43 -24.02
N GLN A 715 -35.78 2.96 -24.90
CA GLN A 715 -34.56 2.23 -24.53
C GLN A 715 -33.61 3.15 -23.73
N ILE A 716 -33.47 4.41 -24.12
CA ILE A 716 -32.60 5.36 -23.42
C ILE A 716 -33.17 5.72 -22.05
N GLN A 717 -34.48 5.93 -21.94
CA GLN A 717 -35.14 6.23 -20.67
C GLN A 717 -35.06 5.09 -19.66
N THR A 718 -34.91 3.84 -20.13
CA THR A 718 -34.77 2.64 -19.29
C THR A 718 -33.31 2.28 -19.00
N GLY A 719 -32.37 2.82 -19.78
CA GLY A 719 -30.94 2.66 -19.56
C GLY A 719 -30.41 3.56 -18.44
N PHE A 720 -29.29 3.15 -17.83
CA PHE A 720 -28.62 3.88 -16.74
C PHE A 720 -27.36 4.64 -17.19
N LEU A 721 -27.10 4.71 -18.50
CA LEU A 721 -25.98 5.45 -19.08
C LEU A 721 -26.35 6.90 -19.36
N HIS A 722 -25.38 7.80 -19.19
CA HIS A 722 -25.55 9.23 -19.46
C HIS A 722 -25.02 9.60 -20.83
N TYR A 723 -25.87 10.22 -21.64
CA TYR A 723 -25.54 10.61 -23.00
C TYR A 723 -25.38 12.12 -23.14
N MET A 724 -24.54 12.55 -24.07
CA MET A 724 -24.49 13.94 -24.49
C MET A 724 -25.78 14.28 -25.26
N THR A 725 -26.56 15.22 -24.73
CA THR A 725 -27.82 15.68 -25.32
C THR A 725 -27.68 16.94 -26.16
N GLN A 726 -26.54 17.62 -26.07
CA GLN A 726 -26.27 18.83 -26.84
C GLN A 726 -26.07 18.49 -28.32
N SER A 727 -27.00 18.91 -29.17
CA SER A 727 -26.80 18.89 -30.62
C SER A 727 -25.78 19.96 -30.99
N THR A 728 -24.62 19.59 -31.51
CA THR A 728 -23.81 20.55 -32.27
C THR A 728 -24.67 21.09 -33.41
N PHE A 729 -24.69 22.42 -33.61
CA PHE A 729 -25.56 23.13 -34.57
C PHE A 729 -25.56 22.54 -36.01
N LEU A 730 -24.58 21.70 -36.35
CA LEU A 730 -24.33 21.09 -37.65
C LEU A 730 -24.74 19.60 -37.76
N SER A 731 -25.02 18.89 -36.66
CA SER A 731 -25.41 17.47 -36.70
C SER A 731 -26.40 17.11 -35.57
N LYS A 732 -27.55 16.56 -35.96
CA LYS A 732 -28.56 16.00 -35.03
C LYS A 732 -28.11 14.63 -34.52
N GLU A 733 -26.98 14.55 -33.84
CA GLU A 733 -26.45 13.32 -33.26
C GLU A 733 -26.79 13.24 -31.76
N VAL A 734 -28.03 12.87 -31.45
CA VAL A 734 -28.51 12.70 -30.07
C VAL A 734 -28.31 11.25 -29.65
N TYR A 735 -27.94 11.01 -28.38
CA TYR A 735 -27.78 9.67 -27.76
C TYR A 735 -26.66 8.80 -28.34
N ILE A 736 -25.68 9.41 -29.01
CA ILE A 736 -24.56 8.69 -29.61
C ILE A 736 -23.36 8.66 -28.67
N TYR A 737 -22.97 9.82 -28.13
CA TYR A 737 -21.81 9.96 -27.26
C TYR A 737 -22.19 9.84 -25.80
N LEU A 738 -21.34 9.20 -25.01
CA LEU A 738 -21.46 9.16 -23.55
C LEU A 738 -21.00 10.49 -22.96
N ASN A 739 -21.61 10.91 -21.85
CA ASN A 739 -21.30 12.17 -21.19
C ASN A 739 -20.11 12.01 -20.22
N PRO A 740 -18.91 12.51 -20.55
CA PRO A 740 -17.77 12.46 -19.63
C PRO A 740 -17.99 13.36 -18.40
N ASN A 741 -18.82 14.40 -18.48
CA ASN A 741 -18.99 15.37 -17.39
C ASN A 741 -19.89 14.86 -16.25
N PHE A 742 -20.40 13.63 -16.36
CA PHE A 742 -21.29 13.08 -15.36
C PHE A 742 -20.52 12.60 -14.12
N ILE A 743 -21.01 12.97 -12.94
CA ILE A 743 -20.43 12.61 -11.64
C ILE A 743 -21.48 11.85 -10.84
N PHE A 744 -21.12 10.67 -10.33
CA PHE A 744 -22.02 9.89 -9.48
C PHE A 744 -22.26 10.58 -8.13
N SER A 745 -23.42 10.30 -7.54
CA SER A 745 -23.67 10.57 -6.13
C SER A 745 -22.76 9.72 -5.25
N VAL A 746 -22.54 10.14 -4.01
CA VAL A 746 -21.59 9.48 -3.09
C VAL A 746 -22.33 8.71 -2.00
N ALA A 747 -21.70 7.69 -1.44
CA ALA A 747 -22.07 7.08 -0.18
C ALA A 747 -20.93 7.20 0.82
N LEU A 748 -21.29 7.48 2.07
CA LEU A 748 -20.38 7.43 3.20
C LEU A 748 -20.51 6.06 3.88
N PRO A 749 -19.43 5.57 4.51
CA PRO A 749 -19.51 4.33 5.28
C PRO A 749 -20.38 4.51 6.52
N ASN A 750 -21.18 3.49 6.83
CA ASN A 750 -22.02 3.48 8.03
C ASN A 750 -21.18 3.34 9.31
N ILE A 751 -21.77 3.64 10.47
CA ILE A 751 -21.09 3.45 11.77
C ILE A 751 -20.56 2.02 11.96
N THR A 752 -21.31 1.01 11.54
CA THR A 752 -20.91 -0.41 11.63
C THR A 752 -19.68 -0.71 10.77
N GLU A 753 -19.62 -0.16 9.56
CA GLU A 753 -18.49 -0.31 8.63
C GLU A 753 -17.27 0.43 9.14
N LEU A 754 -17.45 1.64 9.66
CA LEU A 754 -16.39 2.43 10.27
C LEU A 754 -15.82 1.75 11.52
N ILE A 755 -16.65 1.11 12.35
CA ILE A 755 -16.19 0.33 13.50
C ILE A 755 -15.44 -0.93 13.06
N ASP A 756 -15.87 -1.56 11.96
CA ASP A 756 -15.18 -2.74 11.42
C ASP A 756 -13.84 -2.40 10.77
N ASN A 757 -13.71 -1.24 10.13
CA ASN A 757 -12.47 -0.80 9.49
C ASN A 757 -11.51 -0.12 10.49
N TYR A 758 -12.00 0.82 11.30
CA TYR A 758 -11.18 1.69 12.17
C TYR A 758 -11.40 1.48 13.67
N GLY A 759 -12.46 0.79 14.07
CA GLY A 759 -12.74 0.53 15.49
C GLY A 759 -12.18 -0.81 15.99
N SER A 760 -12.67 -1.25 17.15
CA SER A 760 -12.30 -2.54 17.76
C SER A 760 -12.90 -3.76 17.06
N GLY A 761 -13.57 -3.57 15.93
CA GLY A 761 -14.30 -4.62 15.22
C GLY A 761 -15.60 -5.01 15.91
N ILE A 762 -16.46 -5.70 15.18
CA ILE A 762 -17.73 -6.21 15.70
C ILE A 762 -17.40 -7.30 16.74
N GLY A 763 -17.73 -7.04 18.01
CA GLY A 763 -17.40 -7.92 19.14
C GLY A 763 -16.18 -7.47 19.97
N GLY A 764 -15.52 -6.37 19.62
CA GLY A 764 -14.51 -5.72 20.48
C GLY A 764 -13.17 -6.45 20.61
N VAL A 765 -12.83 -7.31 19.64
CA VAL A 765 -11.62 -8.16 19.70
C VAL A 765 -10.34 -7.39 19.35
N LYS A 766 -10.42 -6.34 18.51
CA LYS A 766 -9.27 -5.57 17.99
C LYS A 766 -9.02 -4.27 18.76
N ILE A 767 -8.75 -4.38 20.06
CA ILE A 767 -8.70 -3.22 20.98
C ILE A 767 -7.59 -2.23 20.59
N LEU A 768 -6.41 -2.73 20.23
CA LEU A 768 -5.27 -1.88 19.85
C LEU A 768 -5.50 -1.16 18.54
N ARG A 769 -6.20 -1.78 17.58
CA ARG A 769 -6.63 -1.08 16.35
C ARG A 769 -7.59 0.07 16.68
N GLY A 770 -8.55 -0.16 17.57
CA GLY A 770 -9.43 0.90 18.06
C GLY A 770 -8.66 2.06 18.70
N LYS A 771 -7.60 1.76 19.47
CA LYS A 771 -6.70 2.78 20.03
C LYS A 771 -5.86 3.49 18.95
N LYS A 772 -5.47 2.81 17.87
CA LYS A 772 -4.66 3.42 16.79
C LYS A 772 -5.42 4.54 16.10
N TYR A 773 -6.72 4.37 15.89
CA TYR A 773 -7.58 5.30 15.14
C TYR A 773 -8.43 6.20 16.02
N GLN A 774 -8.21 6.22 17.34
CA GLN A 774 -8.92 7.19 18.20
C GLN A 774 -8.35 8.61 18.00
N PRO A 775 -9.14 9.66 18.30
CA PRO A 775 -8.72 11.05 18.11
C PRO A 775 -7.78 11.52 19.22
N SER A 776 -6.69 10.78 19.47
CA SER A 776 -5.61 11.16 20.39
C SER A 776 -4.49 11.87 19.64
N LEU A 777 -3.93 12.92 20.24
CA LEU A 777 -2.85 13.71 19.66
C LEU A 777 -1.50 13.30 20.26
N PRO A 778 -0.44 13.16 19.45
CA PRO A 778 0.93 13.04 19.94
C PRO A 778 1.33 14.26 20.77
N ILE A 779 2.19 14.06 21.77
CA ILE A 779 2.66 15.11 22.69
C ILE A 779 3.23 16.31 21.93
N GLY A 780 4.10 16.09 20.94
CA GLY A 780 4.68 17.20 20.18
C GLY A 780 3.67 18.01 19.36
N ILE A 781 2.48 17.47 19.04
CA ILE A 781 1.42 18.26 18.39
C ILE A 781 0.66 19.08 19.42
N MET A 782 0.46 18.55 20.63
CA MET A 782 -0.14 19.30 21.72
C MET A 782 0.76 20.47 22.14
N ASP A 783 2.07 20.23 22.26
CA ASP A 783 3.06 21.27 22.58
C ASP A 783 3.06 22.39 21.53
N ASP A 784 3.10 22.03 20.23
CA ASP A 784 3.03 23.00 19.13
C ASP A 784 1.75 23.86 19.20
N ILE A 785 0.60 23.26 19.53
CA ILE A 785 -0.69 23.98 19.61
C ILE A 785 -0.71 24.88 20.84
N ASP A 786 -0.22 24.41 21.99
CA ASP A 786 -0.15 25.21 23.22
C ASP A 786 0.80 26.41 23.06
N GLU A 787 1.89 26.26 22.29
CA GLU A 787 2.78 27.37 21.91
C GLU A 787 2.03 28.42 21.09
N ILE A 788 1.34 28.01 20.01
CA ILE A 788 0.52 28.91 19.17
C ILE A 788 -0.53 29.67 20.00
N LEU A 789 -1.24 28.97 20.88
CA LEU A 789 -2.26 29.58 21.73
C LEU A 789 -1.66 30.57 22.75
N THR A 790 -0.45 30.28 23.25
CA THR A 790 0.26 31.16 24.17
C THR A 790 0.75 32.42 23.45
N GLU A 791 1.28 32.28 22.24
CA GLU A 791 1.70 33.39 21.38
C GLU A 791 0.53 34.33 21.05
N ASN A 792 -0.58 33.77 20.57
CA ASN A 792 -1.79 34.55 20.25
C ASN A 792 -2.28 35.34 21.48
N LYS A 793 -2.31 34.70 22.65
CA LYS A 793 -2.72 35.36 23.90
C LYS A 793 -1.78 36.50 24.28
N ASN A 794 -0.47 36.32 24.09
CA ASN A 794 0.51 37.36 24.36
C ASN A 794 0.38 38.53 23.37
N SER A 795 0.13 38.26 22.10
CA SER A 795 -0.14 39.28 21.08
C SER A 795 -1.39 40.11 21.41
N GLN A 796 -2.46 39.48 21.88
CA GLN A 796 -3.66 40.18 22.32
C GLN A 796 -3.42 41.06 23.54
N LEU A 797 -2.72 40.54 24.55
CA LEU A 797 -2.37 41.32 25.74
C LEU A 797 -1.49 42.53 25.39
N ALA A 798 -0.56 42.37 24.46
CA ALA A 798 0.27 43.47 23.97
C ALA A 798 -0.58 44.54 23.25
N GLU A 799 -1.54 44.13 22.41
CA GLU A 799 -2.45 45.06 21.71
C GLU A 799 -3.31 45.86 22.71
N TYR A 800 -3.83 45.22 23.76
CA TYR A 800 -4.59 45.90 24.82
C TYR A 800 -3.74 46.85 25.68
N ASP A 801 -2.48 46.53 25.96
CA ASP A 801 -1.59 47.41 26.71
C ASP A 801 -1.20 48.67 25.91
N TYR A 802 -1.12 48.57 24.58
CA TYR A 802 -0.94 49.74 23.70
C TYR A 802 -2.20 50.63 23.67
N GLU A 803 -3.39 50.07 23.53
CA GLU A 803 -4.65 50.85 23.54
C GLU A 803 -4.88 51.55 24.90
N ARG A 804 -4.46 50.95 26.01
CA ARG A 804 -4.49 51.59 27.33
C ARG A 804 -3.51 52.76 27.46
N GLN A 805 -2.30 52.60 26.93
CA GLN A 805 -1.30 53.69 26.94
C GLN A 805 -1.74 54.87 26.06
N GLU A 806 -2.46 54.64 24.97
CA GLU A 806 -3.03 55.72 24.16
C GLU A 806 -4.20 56.43 24.86
N GLN A 807 -5.04 55.72 25.63
CA GLN A 807 -6.12 56.33 26.41
C GLN A 807 -5.64 57.10 27.66
N ASP A 808 -4.54 56.68 28.28
CA ASP A 808 -3.95 57.36 29.44
C ASP A 808 -3.13 58.62 29.05
N MET A 809 -2.80 58.78 27.76
CA MET A 809 -2.06 59.95 27.24
C MET A 809 -2.98 61.11 26.78
N ASP A 810 -4.31 60.93 26.76
CA ASP A 810 -5.26 61.95 26.28
C ASP A 810 -5.87 62.81 27.43
N TYR A 811 -5.31 62.72 28.65
CA TYR A 811 -5.82 63.39 29.85
C TYR A 811 -4.83 64.25 30.65
N ASN A 812 -3.64 64.58 30.13
CA ASN A 812 -2.78 65.58 30.77
C ASN A 812 -1.94 66.35 29.74
N ASP A 813 -2.38 67.57 29.39
CA ASP A 813 -1.60 68.81 29.51
C ASP A 813 -2.18 69.90 28.59
N ASP A 814 -3.12 70.67 29.13
CA ASP A 814 -3.32 72.07 28.79
C ASP A 814 -2.92 72.87 30.05
N GLU A 815 -1.72 73.46 30.08
CA GLU A 815 -1.44 74.73 30.78
C GLU A 815 -0.01 75.24 30.47
N GLU A 816 0.02 76.23 29.58
CA GLU A 816 0.76 77.51 29.60
C GLU A 816 2.30 77.63 29.83
N GLU A 817 2.87 78.48 28.97
CA GLU A 817 3.81 79.60 29.23
C GLU A 817 5.19 79.60 28.50
N ASP A 818 5.17 80.27 27.34
CA ASP A 818 6.08 81.32 26.82
C ASP A 818 7.57 81.42 27.23
N GLY A 819 8.42 81.57 26.20
CA GLY A 819 9.34 82.72 26.13
C GLY A 819 10.85 82.44 25.93
N GLU A 820 11.32 82.71 24.69
CA GLU A 820 12.56 83.44 24.29
C GLU A 820 13.94 83.04 24.87
N GLU A 821 15.10 83.12 24.24
CA GLU A 821 15.61 83.51 22.91
C GLU A 821 17.13 83.19 22.90
N GLY A 822 17.70 82.95 21.71
CA GLY A 822 19.11 83.23 21.36
C GLY A 822 20.15 82.14 21.72
N GLY A 823 21.03 81.67 20.85
CA GLY A 823 21.41 82.10 19.50
C GLY A 823 22.89 81.74 19.29
N GLU A 824 23.18 81.07 18.16
CA GLU A 824 24.47 81.06 17.42
C GLU A 824 25.68 80.33 18.09
N GLU A 825 26.57 79.58 17.41
CA GLU A 825 26.91 79.45 16.00
C GLU A 825 27.90 78.25 15.81
N ARG A 826 27.99 77.74 14.57
CA ARG A 826 29.12 77.03 13.91
C ARG A 826 29.14 75.50 13.77
N VAL A 827 28.50 75.14 12.65
CA VAL A 827 28.77 74.11 11.64
C VAL A 827 30.28 73.90 11.35
N ASP A 828 30.79 72.65 11.42
CA ASP A 828 31.05 71.81 10.22
C ASP A 828 31.67 70.42 10.51
N GLU A 829 31.05 69.43 9.88
CA GLU A 829 31.48 68.10 9.40
C GLU A 829 32.72 67.36 10.00
N ARG A 830 32.46 66.17 10.58
CA ARG A 830 32.83 64.83 10.02
C ARG A 830 32.58 63.67 11.01
N LYS A 831 31.71 62.74 10.58
CA LYS A 831 31.65 61.28 10.83
C LYS A 831 31.62 60.73 12.28
N LYS A 832 30.44 60.25 12.69
CA LYS A 832 30.13 59.03 13.48
C LYS A 832 28.69 58.62 13.08
N LYS A 833 28.46 57.47 12.44
CA LYS A 833 28.08 56.18 13.05
C LYS A 833 26.85 56.32 13.96
N ASP A 834 25.68 56.22 13.34
CA ASP A 834 24.41 55.93 13.98
C ASP A 834 24.16 54.43 13.83
N ASP A 835 24.06 53.74 14.97
CA ASP A 835 23.29 52.52 15.13
C ASP A 835 21.91 53.00 15.59
N ASP A 836 20.93 52.99 14.70
CA ASP A 836 19.51 53.16 15.04
C ASP A 836 18.76 51.99 14.40
N GLU A 837 18.30 51.07 15.26
CA GLU A 837 17.28 50.08 14.95
C GLU A 837 15.94 50.81 14.74
N GLU A 838 15.61 51.10 13.49
CA GLU A 838 14.27 51.58 13.12
C GLU A 838 13.22 50.50 13.39
N LYS A 839 12.33 50.80 14.33
CA LYS A 839 11.00 50.19 14.45
C LYS A 839 10.24 50.40 13.13
N GLU A 840 10.08 49.34 12.34
CA GLU A 840 9.21 49.39 11.17
C GLU A 840 7.74 49.51 11.60
N ARG A 841 7.16 50.69 11.31
CA ARG A 841 5.73 50.95 11.38
C ARG A 841 5.01 50.13 10.31
N PHE A 842 4.03 49.33 10.71
CA PHE A 842 3.12 48.62 9.81
C PHE A 842 2.32 49.62 8.96
N LYS A 843 2.59 49.67 7.65
CA LYS A 843 1.76 50.36 6.64
C LYS A 843 1.03 49.31 5.82
N GLY A 844 -0.29 49.42 5.76
CA GLY A 844 -1.22 48.50 5.09
C GLY A 844 -1.07 48.28 3.57
N ASP A 845 0.06 48.66 2.98
CA ASP A 845 0.43 48.39 1.59
C ASP A 845 1.50 47.27 1.46
N GLN A 846 1.90 46.62 2.56
CA GLN A 846 2.82 45.47 2.54
C GLN A 846 2.13 44.11 2.37
N LEU A 847 0.79 44.03 2.48
CA LEU A 847 -0.02 42.81 2.32
C LEU A 847 0.04 42.17 0.91
N PHE A 848 0.69 42.81 -0.06
CA PHE A 848 0.87 42.29 -1.42
C PHE A 848 2.31 42.36 -1.95
N LYS A 849 3.31 42.56 -1.09
CA LYS A 849 4.73 42.66 -1.53
C LYS A 849 5.55 41.38 -1.37
N GLU A 850 5.09 40.40 -0.60
CA GLU A 850 5.70 39.08 -0.59
C GLU A 850 4.92 38.11 -1.48
N VAL A 851 5.18 38.20 -2.79
CA VAL A 851 5.02 37.04 -3.65
C VAL A 851 6.11 36.05 -3.22
N GLN A 852 5.78 35.12 -2.32
CA GLN A 852 6.59 33.93 -2.14
C GLN A 852 6.64 33.21 -3.49
N MET A 853 7.81 33.24 -4.12
CA MET A 853 8.07 32.42 -5.29
C MET A 853 7.92 30.95 -4.89
N PRO A 854 7.20 30.11 -5.66
CA PRO A 854 7.09 28.70 -5.36
C PRO A 854 8.49 28.08 -5.23
N ASN A 855 8.74 27.38 -4.13
CA ASN A 855 10.00 26.65 -3.83
C ASN A 855 10.32 25.49 -4.79
N VAL A 856 9.76 25.48 -6.00
CA VAL A 856 9.98 24.46 -7.04
C VAL A 856 11.15 24.85 -7.98
N LEU A 857 11.79 26.01 -7.76
CA LEU A 857 12.86 26.54 -8.63
C LEU A 857 14.28 26.52 -8.02
N MET A 858 14.51 25.75 -6.97
CA MET A 858 15.86 25.43 -6.51
C MET A 858 16.18 24.00 -6.95
N HIS A 859 17.17 23.86 -7.83
CA HIS A 859 17.66 22.64 -8.51
C HIS A 859 17.11 22.39 -9.93
N LYS A 860 17.46 23.25 -10.88
CA LYS A 860 17.85 22.80 -12.22
C LYS A 860 19.00 23.69 -12.71
N GLU A 861 20.24 23.23 -12.55
CA GLU A 861 21.37 23.86 -13.22
C GLU A 861 21.18 23.69 -14.74
N TRP A 862 21.27 24.80 -15.46
CA TRP A 862 21.04 24.87 -16.89
C TRP A 862 22.28 24.40 -17.65
N GLU A 863 22.33 23.12 -18.05
CA GLU A 863 23.23 22.66 -19.10
C GLU A 863 22.51 21.73 -20.10
N LYS A 864 22.23 22.26 -21.30
CA LYS A 864 21.96 21.63 -22.62
C LYS A 864 20.92 20.47 -22.72
N PRO A 865 20.10 20.43 -23.79
CA PRO A 865 19.08 19.40 -23.95
C PRO A 865 19.68 18.08 -24.42
N SER A 866 20.03 17.17 -23.49
CA SER A 866 20.12 15.74 -23.78
C SER A 866 18.76 15.08 -23.49
N MET A 867 18.47 14.01 -24.22
CA MET A 867 17.22 13.24 -24.23
C MET A 867 16.97 12.44 -22.94
N ASP A 868 17.20 13.04 -21.77
CA ASP A 868 17.13 12.37 -20.46
C ASP A 868 16.00 12.94 -19.55
N ASP A 869 15.13 13.82 -20.06
CA ASP A 869 13.95 14.32 -19.33
C ASP A 869 12.85 13.22 -19.11
N PHE A 870 13.12 11.94 -19.42
CA PHE A 870 12.16 10.83 -19.36
C PHE A 870 12.17 10.01 -18.04
N GLU A 871 13.05 10.35 -17.08
CA GLU A 871 13.11 9.69 -15.77
C GLU A 871 12.32 10.41 -14.65
N THR A 872 11.54 11.44 -14.97
CA THR A 872 10.59 11.97 -13.99
C THR A 872 9.42 11.01 -13.84
N ASN A 873 9.48 10.26 -12.74
CA ASN A 873 8.35 9.59 -12.11
C ASN A 873 7.05 10.42 -12.35
N PRO A 874 6.00 9.87 -12.98
CA PRO A 874 4.79 10.63 -13.33
C PRO A 874 3.88 10.92 -12.13
N TRP A 875 4.45 10.94 -10.91
CA TRP A 875 3.80 11.03 -9.61
C TRP A 875 4.25 12.25 -8.85
#